data_AF-A0A6P8RI61-F1
#
_entry.id   AF-A0A6P8RI61-F1
#
_cell.length_a   1.000
_cell.length_b   1.000
_cell.length_c   1.000
_cell.angle_alpha   90.00
_cell.angle_beta   90.00
_cell.angle_gamma   90.00
#
_symmetry.space_group_name_H-M   'P 1'
#
loop_
_entity.id
_entity.type
_entity.pdbx_description
1 polymer ?
#
loop_
_entity_poly.entity_id
_entity_poly.type
_entity_poly.pdbx_seq_one_letter_code
_entity_poly.pdbx_strand_id
1 'polypeptide(L)'
;MRSRSNSGVRLDGYARLVQQTILCHQNPITGLLSASNEQKDAWVRDNLYSILAVWGLGMAYRKNADRDEDKAKAYELEQNVVKLMRGLLHCMLRQMNKVEKFKHTQSTTDCLHAKYDTATCGIAVGDDEWGHLQVDATSLYLLFLAQMTASGLRIVFTLDEVAFIQNLVFYIEAAYKVADYGMWERGDKTNQGIPELNASSVGVAKAALEAIDELDLFGAHGGPKSVIHVLPDEVEHCQSILNSMLPRASTSKEIDAGLLSIISYPAFAVEDMNLVNETKDEIITKLQGRYGCCRFLRDGYKTPREDPSRLHYDPAELKLFENIECEWPLFWTYLIIDGVFNAEQVQVQEYREALEEILIRGKNGIHLVPELYSVPADKVDEEYNNPHSVDRIPLGKIPHLWGQSLYVLGSLLAEGFLAPGEIDPLNRRFSTAFKPDVVVQVTILAESPEIKSLLKKNGIHVQSIANVHPVRVQPARVLSHIYAKLGYNKNMKLSGRPYRHIGVLGTSKLYLIRDQTFTFTPQFTDQHHFYLALDNRMVVEMLRTELAYLCSCWRMTGRPTLTFPITHTMLNEDGSDIDPAILTTIRKLEDGYFGGARVQLGKLSEFVTTSFYTHLSFLDPGCDGKLFDDPNEGYCSPESEFELEGYSEDNYEKGEDLDELDQYVNHLQQSTAAKGYLPPISKKAEKHHVFSAVHSTRDILSLVAKAKGLNVSSGSMYLPTKILSAHRKTLNLVEAPHPQKGKEAEVDLHLPKDAHGDVDCAKLVELLKDCPTLQDQADILYILFVIKGSDWDTNLFGQCGITVHSLLSELYTRAGLNQEWGLIRYISGILKKRVEVLAEACTDLLSHQKQLTVGLPPEPREKIIAAPLPPDELTNLIYEASGQDISIAVLTQEIMVYLAMYVRSQPGLFGEMLRLRIGLIIQVMATELARSLNCSGEEASESLMNLSPFDMKSLLHHILSGKEFGVERSMRPIDSSAVSPAVSIHETGHTGATKTERTGISRLRVEMKQMDRRLSTDEQLFYGGHSVTSSIHSSRSMRCSNPSSPSSTLSPTGSGGNHFTWDDHHGQWLRRRRLDGAINRVPVGFYQKVWKILQKCHGLSIDGYVLPSSTTKEMTPCEIKFAVQVESVLNHVPQPEYRQLLVEAILVLTIISDMEVDSIGSIIHMDQVVHLANDLFHQDQKALGATDFFLERDAATGICNFFYDSAPSGAYGTMTYLSRAVAIYLQDSLPNTTCLMQ
;
A
#
# COMPACT_ATOMS: atom_id res chain seq x y z
N MET A 1 -55.80 -8.08 40.61
CA MET A 1 -54.62 -7.35 40.12
C MET A 1 -53.40 -8.26 40.30
N ARG A 2 -52.90 -8.92 39.25
CA ARG A 2 -51.63 -9.68 39.33
C ARG A 2 -50.47 -8.67 39.29
N SER A 3 -49.56 -8.73 40.25
CA SER A 3 -48.35 -7.89 40.31
C SER A 3 -47.54 -8.05 39.03
N ARG A 4 -47.04 -6.93 38.47
CA ARG A 4 -46.13 -6.93 37.31
C ARG A 4 -44.78 -7.55 37.74
N SER A 5 -44.08 -8.21 36.82
CA SER A 5 -42.75 -8.76 37.07
C SER A 5 -41.75 -7.64 37.41
N ASN A 6 -40.77 -7.91 38.29
CA ASN A 6 -39.72 -6.94 38.63
C ASN A 6 -38.92 -6.49 37.40
N SER A 7 -38.78 -7.36 36.39
CA SER A 7 -38.20 -7.05 35.08
C SER A 7 -38.98 -5.97 34.35
N GLY A 8 -40.31 -6.09 34.25
CA GLY A 8 -41.17 -5.09 33.61
C GLY A 8 -41.07 -3.70 34.26
N VAL A 9 -40.97 -3.65 35.59
CA VAL A 9 -40.80 -2.37 36.32
C VAL A 9 -39.44 -1.70 36.02
N ARG A 10 -38.36 -2.48 35.91
CA ARG A 10 -37.04 -1.95 35.54
C ARG A 10 -36.99 -1.47 34.09
N LEU A 11 -37.57 -2.22 33.16
CA LEU A 11 -37.70 -1.80 31.76
C LEU A 11 -38.55 -0.53 31.60
N ASP A 12 -39.59 -0.35 32.42
CA ASP A 12 -40.36 0.91 32.48
C ASP A 12 -39.48 2.09 32.94
N GLY A 13 -38.50 1.82 33.82
CA GLY A 13 -37.49 2.79 34.24
C GLY A 13 -36.58 3.21 33.08
N TYR A 14 -36.04 2.26 32.33
CA TYR A 14 -35.25 2.55 31.13
C TYR A 14 -36.07 3.24 30.04
N ALA A 15 -37.32 2.86 29.84
CA ALA A 15 -38.22 3.55 28.90
C ALA A 15 -38.44 5.00 29.29
N ARG A 16 -38.62 5.30 30.58
CA ARG A 16 -38.70 6.67 31.07
C ARG A 16 -37.41 7.44 30.82
N LEU A 17 -36.25 6.82 31.08
CA LEU A 17 -34.94 7.40 30.83
C LEU A 17 -34.79 7.77 29.35
N VAL A 18 -34.95 6.80 28.45
CA VAL A 18 -34.86 6.98 26.99
C VAL A 18 -35.87 8.03 26.48
N GLN A 19 -37.09 8.05 27.00
CA GLN A 19 -38.09 9.04 26.60
C GLN A 19 -37.71 10.46 27.02
N GLN A 20 -37.08 10.62 28.19
CA GLN A 20 -36.74 11.92 28.76
C GLN A 20 -35.36 12.45 28.31
N THR A 21 -34.49 11.58 27.79
CA THR A 21 -33.13 11.97 27.37
C THR A 21 -32.89 11.85 25.87
N ILE A 22 -33.51 10.91 25.15
CA ILE A 22 -33.24 10.65 23.73
C ILE A 22 -34.46 10.96 22.86
N LEU A 23 -35.58 10.25 23.05
CA LEU A 23 -36.75 10.38 22.17
C LEU A 23 -37.44 11.75 22.26
N CYS A 24 -37.20 12.52 23.33
CA CYS A 24 -37.66 13.90 23.41
C CYS A 24 -37.06 14.83 22.33
N HIS A 25 -35.92 14.43 21.73
CA HIS A 25 -35.26 15.16 20.64
C HIS A 25 -35.61 14.61 19.24
N GLN A 26 -36.42 13.54 19.16
CA GLN A 26 -36.74 12.92 17.88
C GLN A 26 -37.80 13.73 17.13
N ASN A 27 -37.48 14.12 15.89
CA ASN A 27 -38.43 14.83 15.04
C ASN A 27 -39.62 13.91 14.69
N PRO A 28 -40.87 14.34 14.91
CA PRO A 28 -42.04 13.51 14.73
C PRO A 28 -42.42 13.26 13.27
N ILE A 29 -41.74 13.88 12.29
CA ILE A 29 -41.99 13.68 10.86
C ILE A 29 -40.84 12.86 10.27
N THR A 30 -39.62 13.38 10.35
CA THR A 30 -38.45 12.78 9.70
C THR A 30 -37.85 11.63 10.51
N GLY A 31 -38.10 11.56 11.82
CA GLY A 31 -37.48 10.59 12.72
C GLY A 31 -36.04 10.95 13.14
N LEU A 32 -35.47 12.03 12.60
CA LEU A 32 -34.11 12.46 12.92
C LEU A 32 -34.03 13.05 14.34
N LEU A 33 -32.91 12.80 15.02
CA LEU A 33 -32.56 13.37 16.31
C LEU A 33 -31.70 14.63 16.10
N SER A 34 -32.08 15.73 16.76
CA SER A 34 -31.21 16.89 16.87
C SER A 34 -30.09 16.66 17.87
N ALA A 35 -28.91 17.20 17.61
CA ALA A 35 -27.76 17.08 18.51
C ALA A 35 -28.02 17.71 19.90
N SER A 36 -28.80 18.79 19.95
CA SER A 36 -29.33 19.38 21.19
C SER A 36 -30.54 20.28 20.89
N ASN A 37 -31.01 21.05 21.87
CA ASN A 37 -32.03 22.10 21.63
C ASN A 37 -31.44 23.33 20.91
N GLU A 38 -30.14 23.56 21.08
CA GLU A 38 -29.41 24.70 20.51
C GLU A 38 -28.85 24.35 19.12
N GLN A 39 -28.39 23.12 18.94
CA GLN A 39 -27.94 22.57 17.66
C GLN A 39 -29.02 21.66 17.09
N LYS A 40 -29.78 22.21 16.13
CA LYS A 40 -30.93 21.53 15.53
C LYS A 40 -30.58 20.57 14.41
N ASP A 41 -29.32 20.50 13.99
CA ASP A 41 -28.89 19.62 12.92
C ASP A 41 -28.78 18.16 13.41
N ALA A 42 -28.98 17.23 12.48
CA ALA A 42 -28.84 15.79 12.66
C ALA A 42 -27.53 15.32 12.03
N TRP A 43 -26.56 14.97 12.86
CA TRP A 43 -25.37 14.23 12.44
C TRP A 43 -25.72 12.76 12.26
N VAL A 44 -25.27 12.17 11.15
CA VAL A 44 -25.51 10.75 10.83
C VAL A 44 -25.01 9.85 11.97
N ARG A 45 -23.76 10.06 12.42
CA ARG A 45 -23.13 9.27 13.48
C ARG A 45 -23.88 9.38 14.81
N ASP A 46 -24.15 10.60 15.28
CA ASP A 46 -24.87 10.84 16.54
C ASP A 46 -26.26 10.21 16.49
N ASN A 47 -26.97 10.31 15.37
CA ASN A 47 -28.28 9.68 15.18
C ASN A 47 -28.22 8.16 15.30
N LEU A 48 -27.25 7.53 14.61
CA LEU A 48 -27.07 6.09 14.63
C LEU A 48 -26.69 5.56 16.01
N TYR A 49 -25.73 6.17 16.70
CA TYR A 49 -25.39 5.73 18.05
C TYR A 49 -26.51 6.03 19.06
N SER A 50 -27.21 7.15 18.94
CA SER A 50 -28.28 7.52 19.87
C SER A 50 -29.48 6.59 19.77
N ILE A 51 -29.80 6.07 18.58
CA ILE A 51 -30.94 5.17 18.40
C ILE A 51 -30.68 3.75 18.94
N LEU A 52 -29.43 3.37 19.21
CA LEU A 52 -29.10 2.02 19.70
C LEU A 52 -29.73 1.71 21.05
N ALA A 53 -29.84 2.66 21.97
CA ALA A 53 -30.57 2.46 23.22
C ALA A 53 -32.07 2.19 22.99
N VAL A 54 -32.68 2.85 22.00
CA VAL A 54 -34.08 2.66 21.63
C VAL A 54 -34.28 1.27 21.01
N TRP A 55 -33.37 0.88 20.11
CA TRP A 55 -33.36 -0.45 19.49
C TRP A 55 -33.16 -1.55 20.54
N GLY A 56 -32.11 -1.46 21.35
CA GLY A 56 -31.84 -2.42 22.43
C GLY A 56 -32.98 -2.50 23.43
N LEU A 57 -33.58 -1.37 23.84
CA LEU A 57 -34.75 -1.40 24.72
C LEU A 57 -35.97 -2.05 24.05
N GLY A 58 -36.22 -1.79 22.76
CA GLY A 58 -37.28 -2.44 21.99
C GLY A 58 -37.09 -3.96 21.96
N MET A 59 -35.86 -4.43 21.70
CA MET A 59 -35.50 -5.85 21.76
C MET A 59 -35.69 -6.45 23.17
N ALA A 60 -35.28 -5.72 24.21
CA ALA A 60 -35.46 -6.16 25.59
C ALA A 60 -36.95 -6.32 25.96
N TYR A 61 -37.81 -5.41 25.52
CA TYR A 61 -39.26 -5.57 25.67
C TYR A 61 -39.78 -6.75 24.84
N ARG A 62 -39.35 -6.90 23.59
CA ARG A 62 -39.75 -8.02 22.71
C ARG A 62 -39.46 -9.38 23.36
N LYS A 63 -38.28 -9.53 23.98
CA LYS A 63 -37.83 -10.74 24.69
C LYS A 63 -38.58 -11.00 25.99
N ASN A 64 -38.80 -9.95 26.78
CA ASN A 64 -39.35 -10.05 28.14
C ASN A 64 -40.85 -9.70 28.22
N ALA A 65 -41.57 -9.69 27.10
CA ALA A 65 -42.96 -9.28 27.04
C ALA A 65 -43.89 -10.29 27.72
N ASP A 66 -44.35 -9.95 28.94
CA ASP A 66 -45.32 -10.73 29.70
C ASP A 66 -46.78 -10.35 29.38
N ARG A 67 -46.98 -9.14 28.83
CA ARG A 67 -48.31 -8.55 28.54
C ARG A 67 -48.37 -7.95 27.14
N ASP A 68 -49.58 -7.79 26.63
CA ASP A 68 -49.82 -7.12 25.34
C ASP A 68 -49.34 -5.65 25.36
N GLU A 69 -49.38 -4.98 26.52
CA GLU A 69 -48.80 -3.65 26.71
C GLU A 69 -47.28 -3.64 26.46
N ASP A 70 -46.55 -4.66 26.88
CA ASP A 70 -45.10 -4.74 26.69
C ASP A 70 -44.75 -4.98 25.21
N LYS A 71 -45.57 -5.77 24.51
CA LYS A 71 -45.46 -5.96 23.05
C LYS A 71 -45.76 -4.68 22.27
N ALA A 72 -46.77 -3.92 22.70
CA ALA A 72 -47.10 -2.63 22.10
C ALA A 72 -45.95 -1.64 22.26
N LYS A 73 -45.34 -1.56 23.45
CA LYS A 73 -44.15 -0.74 23.69
C LYS A 73 -42.95 -1.16 22.84
N ALA A 74 -42.69 -2.46 22.72
CA ALA A 74 -41.63 -2.97 21.84
C ALA A 74 -41.85 -2.48 20.40
N TYR A 75 -43.07 -2.63 19.88
CA TYR A 75 -43.43 -2.17 18.54
C TYR A 75 -43.25 -0.65 18.37
N GLU A 76 -43.72 0.16 19.31
CA GLU A 76 -43.56 1.63 19.25
C GLU A 76 -42.08 2.05 19.22
N LEU A 77 -41.25 1.44 20.08
CA LEU A 77 -39.80 1.71 20.11
C LEU A 77 -39.14 1.31 18.78
N GLU A 78 -39.47 0.14 18.24
CA GLU A 78 -38.96 -0.33 16.97
C GLU A 78 -39.39 0.56 15.80
N GLN A 79 -40.62 1.08 15.79
CA GLN A 79 -41.06 2.04 14.78
C GLN A 79 -40.31 3.37 14.87
N ASN A 80 -39.93 3.82 16.07
CA ASN A 80 -39.06 5.00 16.22
C ASN A 80 -37.67 4.76 15.61
N VAL A 81 -37.13 3.54 15.74
CA VAL A 81 -35.86 3.14 15.11
C VAL A 81 -35.99 3.14 13.58
N VAL A 82 -37.00 2.44 13.04
CA VAL A 82 -37.26 2.38 11.59
C VAL A 82 -37.42 3.78 11.01
N LYS A 83 -38.15 4.66 11.70
CA LYS A 83 -38.37 6.03 11.26
C LYS A 83 -37.07 6.83 11.16
N LEU A 84 -36.19 6.74 12.15
CA LEU A 84 -34.90 7.42 12.11
C LEU A 84 -34.02 6.90 10.96
N MET A 85 -33.91 5.57 10.83
CA MET A 85 -33.11 4.96 9.76
C MET A 85 -33.62 5.36 8.38
N ARG A 86 -34.95 5.39 8.19
CA ARG A 86 -35.56 5.87 6.94
C ARG A 86 -35.38 7.37 6.74
N GLY A 87 -35.35 8.17 7.80
CA GLY A 87 -35.02 9.60 7.74
C GLY A 87 -33.60 9.83 7.19
N LEU A 88 -32.62 9.08 7.68
CA LEU A 88 -31.24 9.11 7.17
C LEU A 88 -31.16 8.62 5.72
N LEU A 89 -31.85 7.53 5.38
CA LEU A 89 -31.94 7.05 3.99
C LEU A 89 -32.48 8.14 3.06
N HIS A 90 -33.53 8.85 3.49
CA HIS A 90 -34.12 9.94 2.72
C HIS A 90 -33.13 11.10 2.52
N CYS A 91 -32.36 11.47 3.55
CA CYS A 91 -31.29 12.46 3.43
C CYS A 91 -30.22 12.05 2.39
N MET A 92 -29.79 10.79 2.40
CA MET A 92 -28.79 10.28 1.46
C MET A 92 -29.34 10.18 0.03
N LEU A 93 -30.58 9.70 -0.15
CA LEU A 93 -31.27 9.62 -1.44
C LEU A 93 -31.35 10.98 -2.14
N ARG A 94 -31.55 12.07 -1.39
CA ARG A 94 -31.57 13.44 -1.94
C ARG A 94 -30.22 13.91 -2.49
N GLN A 95 -29.13 13.20 -2.20
CA GLN A 95 -27.78 13.46 -2.67
C GLN A 95 -27.23 12.32 -3.56
N MET A 96 -28.11 11.50 -4.15
CA MET A 96 -27.72 10.41 -5.04
C MET A 96 -26.76 10.80 -6.17
N ASN A 97 -26.86 12.03 -6.70
CA ASN A 97 -25.93 12.56 -7.70
C ASN A 97 -24.49 12.68 -7.17
N LYS A 98 -24.33 12.92 -5.87
CA LYS A 98 -23.02 12.92 -5.21
C LYS A 98 -22.46 11.51 -5.10
N VAL A 99 -23.30 10.54 -4.71
CA VAL A 99 -22.92 9.11 -4.67
C VAL A 99 -22.39 8.67 -6.04
N GLU A 100 -23.10 9.02 -7.12
CA GLU A 100 -22.69 8.69 -8.49
C GLU A 100 -21.30 9.26 -8.84
N LYS A 101 -21.06 10.55 -8.57
CA LYS A 101 -19.77 11.20 -8.84
C LYS A 101 -18.63 10.63 -7.98
N PHE A 102 -18.88 10.45 -6.68
CA PHE A 102 -17.86 10.04 -5.73
C PHE A 102 -17.27 8.66 -6.03
N LYS A 103 -18.06 7.72 -6.60
CA LYS A 103 -17.55 6.40 -7.07
C LYS A 103 -16.34 6.50 -8.00
N HIS A 104 -16.20 7.63 -8.70
CA HIS A 104 -15.11 7.92 -9.62
C HIS A 104 -14.11 8.91 -9.02
N THR A 105 -14.58 10.02 -8.44
CA THR A 105 -13.71 11.14 -8.05
C THR A 105 -13.06 10.96 -6.69
N GLN A 106 -13.74 10.29 -5.73
CA GLN A 106 -13.30 10.16 -4.33
C GLN A 106 -12.93 11.51 -3.67
N SER A 107 -13.45 12.62 -4.20
CA SER A 107 -13.12 13.99 -3.78
C SER A 107 -13.96 14.42 -2.57
N THR A 108 -13.41 15.29 -1.73
CA THR A 108 -14.13 15.94 -0.63
C THR A 108 -15.34 16.75 -1.10
N THR A 109 -15.32 17.31 -2.32
CA THR A 109 -16.42 18.11 -2.87
C THR A 109 -17.61 17.27 -3.34
N ASP A 110 -17.35 16.05 -3.82
CA ASP A 110 -18.37 15.15 -4.35
C ASP A 110 -18.93 14.20 -3.26
N CYS A 111 -18.50 14.33 -2.01
CA CYS A 111 -18.90 13.44 -0.93
C CYS A 111 -20.32 13.70 -0.39
N LEU A 112 -20.90 12.69 0.26
CA LEU A 112 -22.15 12.87 1.01
C LEU A 112 -21.93 13.80 2.20
N HIS A 113 -22.91 14.64 2.49
CA HIS A 113 -22.91 15.42 3.73
C HIS A 113 -23.06 14.50 4.95
N ALA A 114 -22.37 14.83 6.04
CA ALA A 114 -22.45 14.09 7.30
C ALA A 114 -23.53 14.64 8.27
N LYS A 115 -24.07 15.83 7.99
CA LYS A 115 -25.08 16.51 8.81
C LYS A 115 -26.23 17.09 7.98
N TYR A 116 -27.44 17.01 8.54
CA TYR A 116 -28.70 17.35 7.86
C TYR A 116 -29.59 18.24 8.72
N ASP A 117 -30.41 19.06 8.08
CA ASP A 117 -31.50 19.74 8.76
C ASP A 117 -32.57 18.72 9.22
N THR A 118 -32.90 18.73 10.52
CA THR A 118 -33.80 17.74 11.12
C THR A 118 -35.23 17.81 10.62
N ALA A 119 -35.71 18.97 10.17
CA ALA A 119 -37.10 19.16 9.76
C ALA A 119 -37.32 18.87 8.27
N THR A 120 -36.33 19.20 7.44
CA THR A 120 -36.45 19.18 5.98
C THR A 120 -35.64 18.06 5.32
N CYS A 121 -34.74 17.39 6.06
CA CYS A 121 -33.78 16.43 5.51
C CYS A 121 -32.82 17.05 4.46
N GLY A 122 -32.65 18.38 4.47
CA GLY A 122 -31.76 19.10 3.57
C GLY A 122 -30.31 19.13 4.06
N ILE A 123 -29.38 19.56 3.21
CA ILE A 123 -28.01 19.84 3.61
C ILE A 123 -28.00 21.02 4.61
N ALA A 124 -27.22 20.91 5.69
CA ALA A 124 -27.19 21.94 6.74
C ALA A 124 -26.19 23.08 6.45
N VAL A 125 -25.15 22.80 5.68
CA VAL A 125 -24.08 23.74 5.29
C VAL A 125 -23.60 23.42 3.87
N GLY A 126 -22.79 24.28 3.27
CA GLY A 126 -22.20 24.08 1.94
C GLY A 126 -21.05 23.05 1.91
N ASP A 127 -20.64 22.67 0.69
CA ASP A 127 -19.67 21.60 0.42
C ASP A 127 -18.26 21.89 0.99
N ASP A 128 -17.84 23.16 0.97
CA ASP A 128 -16.51 23.59 1.44
C ASP A 128 -16.51 24.16 2.87
N GLU A 129 -17.68 24.20 3.52
CA GLU A 129 -17.84 24.85 4.83
C GLU A 129 -17.57 23.92 6.02
N TRP A 130 -17.50 22.61 5.79
CA TRP A 130 -17.36 21.61 6.85
C TRP A 130 -16.68 20.33 6.35
N GLY A 131 -16.03 19.61 7.26
CA GLY A 131 -15.42 18.31 6.99
C GLY A 131 -16.46 17.21 6.77
N HIS A 132 -17.18 17.24 5.65
CA HIS A 132 -18.30 16.35 5.34
C HIS A 132 -17.88 14.94 4.95
N LEU A 133 -16.72 14.79 4.31
CA LEU A 133 -16.22 13.48 3.90
C LEU A 133 -15.89 12.68 5.17
N GLN A 134 -16.84 11.86 5.59
CA GLN A 134 -16.81 11.03 6.79
C GLN A 134 -17.25 9.62 6.38
N VAL A 135 -16.27 8.81 5.98
CA VAL A 135 -16.53 7.46 5.45
C VAL A 135 -17.09 6.57 6.55
N ASP A 136 -16.68 6.81 7.80
CA ASP A 136 -17.21 6.13 8.98
C ASP A 136 -18.72 6.30 9.15
N ALA A 137 -19.28 7.49 8.87
CA ALA A 137 -20.70 7.78 9.07
C ALA A 137 -21.60 6.98 8.12
N THR A 138 -21.28 6.96 6.83
CA THR A 138 -22.00 6.16 5.82
C THR A 138 -21.82 4.66 6.10
N SER A 139 -20.61 4.25 6.48
CA SER A 139 -20.32 2.86 6.82
C SER A 139 -21.11 2.40 8.06
N LEU A 140 -21.19 3.24 9.10
CA LEU A 140 -21.96 2.96 10.31
C LEU A 140 -23.46 2.79 9.99
N TYR A 141 -23.99 3.59 9.07
CA TYR A 141 -25.36 3.45 8.60
C TYR A 141 -25.59 2.08 7.97
N LEU A 142 -24.70 1.63 7.08
CA LEU A 142 -24.79 0.33 6.42
C LEU A 142 -24.61 -0.83 7.42
N LEU A 143 -23.68 -0.72 8.37
CA LEU A 143 -23.48 -1.71 9.43
C LEU A 143 -24.76 -1.91 10.26
N PHE A 144 -25.38 -0.82 10.73
CA PHE A 144 -26.61 -0.93 11.52
C PHE A 144 -27.84 -1.21 10.67
N LEU A 145 -27.90 -0.81 9.41
CA LEU A 145 -28.92 -1.27 8.47
C LEU A 145 -28.89 -2.80 8.40
N ALA A 146 -27.70 -3.39 8.28
CA ALA A 146 -27.52 -4.84 8.23
C ALA A 146 -27.94 -5.51 9.55
N GLN A 147 -27.39 -5.07 10.68
CA GLN A 147 -27.71 -5.64 12.01
C GLN A 147 -29.21 -5.50 12.36
N MET A 148 -29.82 -4.35 12.08
CA MET A 148 -31.24 -4.12 12.36
C MET A 148 -32.14 -4.94 11.44
N THR A 149 -31.79 -5.09 10.16
CA THR A 149 -32.53 -5.95 9.22
C THR A 149 -32.44 -7.42 9.64
N ALA A 150 -31.25 -7.90 10.03
CA ALA A 150 -31.05 -9.24 10.58
C ALA A 150 -31.81 -9.48 11.89
N SER A 151 -32.04 -8.43 12.70
CA SER A 151 -32.89 -8.49 13.91
C SER A 151 -34.41 -8.52 13.61
N GLY A 152 -34.80 -8.40 12.34
CA GLY A 152 -36.17 -8.45 11.86
C GLY A 152 -36.84 -7.09 11.64
N LEU A 153 -36.11 -5.96 11.68
CA LEU A 153 -36.67 -4.66 11.33
C LEU A 153 -36.72 -4.48 9.81
N ARG A 154 -37.86 -4.04 9.29
CA ARG A 154 -38.02 -3.73 7.86
C ARG A 154 -37.75 -2.25 7.62
N ILE A 155 -36.57 -1.92 7.09
CA ILE A 155 -36.12 -0.54 6.85
C ILE A 155 -36.23 -0.17 5.36
N VAL A 156 -35.84 -1.08 4.46
CA VAL A 156 -35.85 -0.90 2.99
C VAL A 156 -37.13 -1.50 2.40
N PHE A 157 -37.77 -0.80 1.47
CA PHE A 157 -39.11 -1.12 0.97
C PHE A 157 -39.19 -1.31 -0.55
N THR A 158 -38.27 -0.78 -1.34
CA THR A 158 -38.31 -0.87 -2.82
C THR A 158 -36.99 -1.36 -3.41
N LEU A 159 -37.03 -1.92 -4.62
CA LEU A 159 -35.82 -2.32 -5.35
C LEU A 159 -34.97 -1.12 -5.79
N ASP A 160 -35.57 0.06 -5.97
CA ASP A 160 -34.81 1.29 -6.19
C ASP A 160 -33.98 1.66 -4.96
N GLU A 161 -34.56 1.54 -3.75
CA GLU A 161 -33.82 1.72 -2.49
C GLU A 161 -32.71 0.65 -2.36
N VAL A 162 -32.94 -0.61 -2.75
CA VAL A 162 -31.90 -1.65 -2.79
C VAL A 162 -30.74 -1.25 -3.72
N ALA A 163 -31.04 -0.81 -4.95
CA ALA A 163 -30.01 -0.37 -5.89
C ALA A 163 -29.22 0.83 -5.36
N PHE A 164 -29.88 1.76 -4.66
CA PHE A 164 -29.20 2.86 -3.98
C PHE A 164 -28.26 2.37 -2.87
N ILE A 165 -28.70 1.44 -2.02
CA ILE A 165 -27.84 0.84 -0.98
C ILE A 165 -26.65 0.11 -1.61
N GLN A 166 -26.84 -0.62 -2.71
CA GLN A 166 -25.74 -1.25 -3.46
C GLN A 166 -24.73 -0.20 -3.99
N ASN A 167 -25.18 1.00 -4.36
CA ASN A 167 -24.25 2.08 -4.73
C ASN A 167 -23.56 2.73 -3.52
N LEU A 168 -24.19 2.73 -2.33
CA LEU A 168 -23.50 3.12 -1.10
C LEU A 168 -22.42 2.11 -0.70
N VAL A 169 -22.57 0.82 -1.04
CA VAL A 169 -21.47 -0.15 -0.92
C VAL A 169 -20.29 0.26 -1.80
N PHE A 170 -20.53 0.62 -3.06
CA PHE A 170 -19.46 1.11 -3.95
C PHE A 170 -18.86 2.45 -3.50
N TYR A 171 -19.62 3.25 -2.76
CA TYR A 171 -19.14 4.47 -2.12
C TYR A 171 -18.10 4.17 -1.04
N ILE A 172 -18.30 3.10 -0.24
CA ILE A 172 -17.39 2.77 0.88
C ILE A 172 -16.34 1.69 0.54
N GLU A 173 -16.46 0.96 -0.56
CA GLU A 173 -15.49 -0.11 -0.92
C GLU A 173 -14.05 0.44 -1.08
N ALA A 174 -13.90 1.71 -1.44
CA ALA A 174 -12.61 2.39 -1.54
C ALA A 174 -12.08 2.96 -0.20
N ALA A 175 -12.71 2.68 0.94
CA ALA A 175 -12.36 3.27 2.24
C ALA A 175 -10.88 3.08 2.63
N TYR A 176 -10.25 1.98 2.19
CA TYR A 176 -8.83 1.70 2.44
C TYR A 176 -7.87 2.72 1.82
N LYS A 177 -8.33 3.55 0.87
CA LYS A 177 -7.54 4.57 0.17
C LYS A 177 -8.11 5.98 0.22
N VAL A 178 -9.36 6.15 0.68
CA VAL A 178 -10.00 7.47 0.77
C VAL A 178 -9.59 8.14 2.07
N ALA A 179 -8.81 9.22 1.97
CA ALA A 179 -8.54 10.11 3.08
C ALA A 179 -9.80 10.91 3.44
N ASP A 180 -10.15 10.97 4.73
CA ASP A 180 -11.38 11.59 5.22
C ASP A 180 -11.12 12.48 6.45
N TYR A 181 -12.16 13.14 6.95
CA TYR A 181 -12.06 14.01 8.13
C TYR A 181 -12.11 13.22 9.46
N GLY A 182 -12.28 11.90 9.39
CA GLY A 182 -12.41 11.00 10.52
C GLY A 182 -13.64 11.31 11.39
N MET A 183 -13.77 10.53 12.47
CA MET A 183 -14.93 10.64 13.36
C MET A 183 -14.98 11.94 14.17
N TRP A 184 -13.89 12.69 14.21
CA TRP A 184 -13.81 13.97 14.92
C TRP A 184 -13.97 15.18 14.01
N GLU A 185 -14.17 14.96 12.70
CA GLU A 185 -14.47 16.01 11.71
C GLU A 185 -13.30 16.99 11.48
N ARG A 186 -12.06 16.55 11.76
CA ARG A 186 -10.84 17.39 11.72
C ARG A 186 -9.85 17.00 10.63
N GLY A 187 -9.89 15.75 10.19
CA GLY A 187 -8.83 15.17 9.37
C GLY A 187 -7.57 15.06 10.22
N ASP A 188 -6.49 15.69 9.79
CA ASP A 188 -5.22 15.70 10.52
C ASP A 188 -5.32 16.37 11.90
N LYS A 189 -4.40 16.01 12.79
CA LYS A 189 -4.36 16.48 14.19
C LYS A 189 -4.24 18.01 14.32
N THR A 190 -3.70 18.71 13.32
CA THR A 190 -3.61 20.18 13.34
C THR A 190 -4.95 20.86 13.07
N ASN A 191 -5.95 20.07 12.65
CA ASN A 191 -7.29 20.54 12.31
C ASN A 191 -7.24 21.67 11.27
N GLN A 192 -6.41 21.54 10.23
CA GLN A 192 -6.25 22.54 9.15
C GLN A 192 -7.11 22.22 7.92
N GLY A 193 -8.11 21.34 8.07
CA GLY A 193 -8.97 20.91 6.98
C GLY A 193 -8.31 19.91 6.01
N ILE A 194 -7.20 19.27 6.43
CA ILE A 194 -6.46 18.29 5.63
C ILE A 194 -7.00 16.89 5.95
N PRO A 195 -7.65 16.20 5.00
CA PRO A 195 -8.10 14.82 5.22
C PRO A 195 -6.91 13.87 5.34
N GLU A 196 -7.07 12.80 6.11
CA GLU A 196 -6.08 11.72 6.24
C GLU A 196 -6.77 10.37 6.30
N LEU A 197 -6.02 9.29 6.09
CA LEU A 197 -6.57 7.94 6.25
C LEU A 197 -6.74 7.65 7.75
N ASN A 198 -7.99 7.51 8.20
CA ASN A 198 -8.32 7.23 9.60
C ASN A 198 -8.68 5.74 9.78
N ALA A 199 -7.96 5.04 10.66
CA ALA A 199 -8.18 3.62 10.91
C ALA A 199 -9.61 3.32 11.41
N SER A 200 -10.22 4.23 12.19
CA SER A 200 -11.62 4.12 12.62
C SER A 200 -12.59 4.06 11.42
N SER A 201 -12.38 4.89 10.40
CA SER A 201 -13.21 4.90 9.20
C SER A 201 -13.04 3.62 8.38
N VAL A 202 -11.80 3.16 8.18
CA VAL A 202 -11.50 1.90 7.50
C VAL A 202 -12.11 0.70 8.25
N GLY A 203 -12.01 0.69 9.58
CA GLY A 203 -12.56 -0.39 10.41
C GLY A 203 -14.07 -0.50 10.35
N VAL A 204 -14.79 0.63 10.44
CA VAL A 204 -16.25 0.62 10.31
C VAL A 204 -16.67 0.27 8.87
N ALA A 205 -15.95 0.75 7.85
CA ALA A 205 -16.20 0.39 6.45
C ALA A 205 -16.05 -1.12 6.21
N LYS A 206 -14.93 -1.71 6.66
CA LYS A 206 -14.73 -3.17 6.62
C LYS A 206 -15.89 -3.91 7.26
N ALA A 207 -16.29 -3.47 8.46
CA ALA A 207 -17.36 -4.11 9.19
C ALA A 207 -18.72 -4.00 8.49
N ALA A 208 -19.00 -2.86 7.87
CA ALA A 208 -20.21 -2.64 7.09
C ALA A 208 -20.25 -3.53 5.83
N LEU A 209 -19.14 -3.60 5.10
CA LEU A 209 -18.97 -4.43 3.91
C LEU A 209 -19.21 -5.91 4.23
N GLU A 210 -18.57 -6.44 5.27
CA GLU A 210 -18.78 -7.82 5.72
C GLU A 210 -20.20 -8.08 6.25
N ALA A 211 -20.83 -7.09 6.90
CA ALA A 211 -22.16 -7.26 7.50
C ALA A 211 -23.28 -7.27 6.45
N ILE A 212 -23.13 -6.50 5.38
CA ILE A 212 -24.16 -6.34 4.36
C ILE A 212 -24.02 -7.34 3.21
N ASP A 213 -22.87 -8.00 3.07
CA ASP A 213 -22.63 -9.01 2.04
C ASP A 213 -23.61 -10.18 2.16
N GLU A 214 -24.22 -10.56 1.04
CA GLU A 214 -25.24 -11.60 0.90
C GLU A 214 -26.48 -11.39 1.81
N LEU A 215 -26.69 -10.17 2.32
CA LEU A 215 -27.86 -9.82 3.12
C LEU A 215 -29.04 -9.43 2.23
N ASP A 216 -30.20 -10.04 2.48
CA ASP A 216 -31.48 -9.62 1.90
C ASP A 216 -32.06 -8.41 2.65
N LEU A 217 -32.12 -7.25 1.99
CA LEU A 217 -32.60 -6.01 2.59
C LEU A 217 -34.11 -5.98 2.89
N PHE A 218 -34.88 -6.92 2.34
CA PHE A 218 -36.29 -7.11 2.71
C PHE A 218 -36.47 -8.13 3.84
N GLY A 219 -35.37 -8.65 4.40
CA GLY A 219 -35.36 -9.65 5.46
C GLY A 219 -36.06 -10.95 5.01
N ALA A 220 -36.87 -11.53 5.88
CA ALA A 220 -37.55 -12.81 5.61
C ALA A 220 -38.58 -12.78 4.45
N HIS A 221 -38.86 -11.61 3.88
CA HIS A 221 -39.83 -11.43 2.80
C HIS A 221 -39.20 -11.09 1.45
N GLY A 222 -37.86 -11.08 1.36
CA GLY A 222 -37.17 -10.73 0.13
C GLY A 222 -36.93 -11.89 -0.81
N GLY A 223 -36.10 -11.62 -1.81
CA GLY A 223 -35.67 -12.60 -2.80
C GLY A 223 -34.33 -12.21 -3.43
N PRO A 224 -33.88 -12.95 -4.46
CA PRO A 224 -32.53 -12.79 -5.00
C PRO A 224 -32.20 -11.40 -5.56
N LYS A 225 -33.20 -10.55 -5.83
CA LYS A 225 -33.04 -9.17 -6.33
C LYS A 225 -32.87 -8.13 -5.20
N SER A 226 -33.14 -8.49 -3.95
CA SER A 226 -32.96 -7.62 -2.78
C SER A 226 -31.70 -7.94 -1.96
N VAL A 227 -30.87 -8.86 -2.47
CA VAL A 227 -29.58 -9.24 -1.89
C VAL A 227 -28.51 -8.23 -2.32
N ILE A 228 -27.68 -7.82 -1.36
CA ILE A 228 -26.50 -6.97 -1.60
C ILE A 228 -25.27 -7.85 -1.79
N HIS A 229 -24.41 -7.50 -2.75
CA HIS A 229 -23.17 -8.21 -3.01
C HIS A 229 -21.96 -7.32 -2.77
N VAL A 230 -20.94 -7.88 -2.12
CA VAL A 230 -19.65 -7.25 -1.84
C VAL A 230 -18.52 -8.11 -2.37
N LEU A 231 -17.51 -7.49 -2.95
CA LEU A 231 -16.31 -8.21 -3.37
C LEU A 231 -15.37 -8.44 -2.17
N PRO A 232 -14.90 -9.68 -1.95
CA PRO A 232 -14.06 -10.01 -0.80
C PRO A 232 -12.67 -9.34 -0.89
N ASP A 233 -12.19 -9.05 -2.10
CA ASP A 233 -10.91 -8.37 -2.31
C ASP A 233 -10.90 -6.96 -1.66
N GLU A 234 -12.01 -6.22 -1.73
CA GLU A 234 -12.12 -4.88 -1.13
C GLU A 234 -12.12 -4.93 0.42
N VAL A 235 -12.74 -5.98 0.98
CA VAL A 235 -12.73 -6.24 2.44
C VAL A 235 -11.31 -6.55 2.92
N GLU A 236 -10.58 -7.38 2.17
CA GLU A 236 -9.21 -7.76 2.54
C GLU A 236 -8.22 -6.59 2.40
N HIS A 237 -8.43 -5.68 1.45
CA HIS A 237 -7.65 -4.43 1.41
C HIS A 237 -7.84 -3.60 2.69
N CYS A 238 -9.08 -3.49 3.20
CA CYS A 238 -9.33 -2.83 4.48
C CYS A 238 -8.66 -3.59 5.65
N GLN A 239 -8.68 -4.92 5.66
CA GLN A 239 -8.01 -5.75 6.68
C GLN A 239 -6.49 -5.53 6.69
N SER A 240 -5.85 -5.50 5.52
CA SER A 240 -4.41 -5.27 5.38
C SER A 240 -4.00 -3.90 5.94
N ILE A 241 -4.77 -2.85 5.61
CA ILE A 241 -4.58 -1.50 6.15
C ILE A 241 -4.69 -1.51 7.67
N LEU A 242 -5.71 -2.14 8.25
CA LEU A 242 -5.89 -2.18 9.71
C LEU A 242 -4.74 -2.90 10.42
N ASN A 243 -4.31 -4.05 9.88
CA ASN A 243 -3.17 -4.81 10.42
C ASN A 243 -1.87 -4.02 10.39
N SER A 244 -1.71 -3.15 9.40
CA SER A 244 -0.52 -2.31 9.29
C SER A 244 -0.65 -1.03 10.12
N MET A 245 -1.83 -0.44 10.24
CA MET A 245 -2.02 0.83 10.94
C MET A 245 -2.03 0.67 12.45
N LEU A 246 -2.80 -0.28 12.98
CA LEU A 246 -3.00 -0.40 14.43
C LEU A 246 -1.69 -0.74 15.17
N PRO A 247 -1.52 -0.23 16.42
CA PRO A 247 -2.48 0.52 17.23
C PRO A 247 -2.65 2.00 16.83
N ARG A 248 -1.90 2.48 15.82
CA ARG A 248 -1.96 3.88 15.39
C ARG A 248 -3.25 4.19 14.63
N ALA A 249 -3.81 5.37 14.88
CA ALA A 249 -5.06 5.81 14.28
C ALA A 249 -4.88 6.44 12.88
N SER A 250 -3.80 7.22 12.67
CA SER A 250 -3.51 7.88 11.40
C SER A 250 -2.04 8.32 11.30
N THR A 251 -1.63 8.99 10.22
CA THR A 251 -0.26 9.53 10.07
C THR A 251 0.09 10.59 11.13
N SER A 252 -0.90 11.38 11.56
CA SER A 252 -0.73 12.46 12.55
C SER A 252 -1.23 12.12 13.95
N LYS A 253 -1.90 10.97 14.15
CA LYS A 253 -2.39 10.52 15.46
C LYS A 253 -1.78 9.17 15.81
N GLU A 254 -0.82 9.17 16.73
CA GLU A 254 -0.15 7.94 17.18
C GLU A 254 -1.10 6.94 17.87
N ILE A 255 -2.22 7.41 18.43
CA ILE A 255 -3.30 6.61 19.06
C ILE A 255 -4.59 7.46 19.10
N ASP A 256 -5.76 6.81 19.08
CA ASP A 256 -7.08 7.46 19.21
C ASP A 256 -8.06 6.52 19.94
N ALA A 257 -8.82 7.05 20.91
CA ALA A 257 -9.78 6.26 21.69
C ALA A 257 -11.00 5.81 20.85
N GLY A 258 -11.26 6.46 19.72
CA GLY A 258 -12.25 6.06 18.73
C GLY A 258 -12.01 4.66 18.14
N LEU A 259 -10.78 4.14 18.22
CA LEU A 259 -10.44 2.78 17.80
C LEU A 259 -11.17 1.70 18.62
N LEU A 260 -11.66 2.02 19.83
CA LEU A 260 -12.54 1.13 20.61
C LEU A 260 -13.78 0.68 19.81
N SER A 261 -14.30 1.56 18.94
CA SER A 261 -15.47 1.25 18.10
C SER A 261 -15.20 0.20 17.02
N ILE A 262 -13.92 -0.04 16.67
CA ILE A 262 -13.53 -1.00 15.63
C ILE A 262 -12.89 -2.28 16.17
N ILE A 263 -12.18 -2.21 17.30
CA ILE A 263 -11.62 -3.41 17.94
C ILE A 263 -12.67 -4.16 18.78
N SER A 264 -13.77 -3.49 19.15
CA SER A 264 -14.88 -4.03 19.93
C SER A 264 -16.22 -3.65 19.29
N TYR A 265 -17.31 -3.68 20.08
CA TYR A 265 -18.64 -3.27 19.63
C TYR A 265 -18.64 -1.79 19.19
N PRO A 266 -19.24 -1.45 18.02
CA PRO A 266 -20.10 -2.31 17.20
C PRO A 266 -19.41 -3.06 16.04
N ALA A 267 -18.18 -2.69 15.66
CA ALA A 267 -17.64 -3.13 14.38
C ALA A 267 -16.97 -4.51 14.43
N PHE A 268 -16.22 -4.84 15.50
CA PHE A 268 -15.40 -6.06 15.58
C PHE A 268 -14.55 -6.32 14.32
N ALA A 269 -13.95 -5.25 13.77
CA ALA A 269 -13.33 -5.24 12.47
C ALA A 269 -11.96 -5.95 12.43
N VAL A 270 -11.28 -6.06 13.56
CA VAL A 270 -9.92 -6.62 13.65
C VAL A 270 -9.98 -8.11 13.96
N GLU A 271 -9.28 -8.93 13.17
CA GLU A 271 -9.27 -10.38 13.30
C GLU A 271 -8.16 -10.93 14.22
N ASP A 272 -7.06 -10.17 14.41
CA ASP A 272 -5.95 -10.58 15.27
C ASP A 272 -6.20 -10.14 16.73
N MET A 273 -6.42 -11.11 17.62
CA MET A 273 -6.64 -10.86 19.04
C MET A 273 -5.45 -10.19 19.73
N ASN A 274 -4.21 -10.45 19.29
CA ASN A 274 -3.04 -9.79 19.87
C ASN A 274 -3.07 -8.30 19.54
N LEU A 275 -3.41 -7.96 18.30
CA LEU A 275 -3.52 -6.57 17.84
C LEU A 275 -4.68 -5.84 18.52
N VAL A 276 -5.81 -6.53 18.75
CA VAL A 276 -6.94 -6.01 19.54
C VAL A 276 -6.49 -5.65 20.95
N ASN A 277 -5.80 -6.57 21.64
CA ASN A 277 -5.33 -6.35 23.00
C ASN A 277 -4.26 -5.26 23.07
N GLU A 278 -3.27 -5.28 22.18
CA GLU A 278 -2.23 -4.23 22.08
C GLU A 278 -2.86 -2.85 21.86
N THR A 279 -3.84 -2.74 20.97
CA THR A 279 -4.55 -1.48 20.72
C THR A 279 -5.35 -1.03 21.94
N LYS A 280 -6.06 -1.94 22.61
CA LYS A 280 -6.81 -1.64 23.83
C LYS A 280 -5.87 -1.16 24.95
N ASP A 281 -4.76 -1.85 25.15
CA ASP A 281 -3.77 -1.53 26.18
C ASP A 281 -3.10 -0.17 25.92
N GLU A 282 -2.76 0.16 24.67
CA GLU A 282 -2.23 1.48 24.30
C GLU A 282 -3.25 2.61 24.52
N ILE A 283 -4.53 2.39 24.20
CA ILE A 283 -5.61 3.36 24.49
C ILE A 283 -5.71 3.60 25.99
N ILE A 284 -5.79 2.53 26.80
CA ILE A 284 -5.93 2.64 28.26
C ILE A 284 -4.68 3.31 28.85
N THR A 285 -3.49 2.90 28.43
CA THR A 285 -2.22 3.39 29.00
C THR A 285 -1.98 4.87 28.69
N LYS A 286 -2.32 5.32 27.47
CA LYS A 286 -1.99 6.68 27.02
C LYS A 286 -3.13 7.69 27.13
N LEU A 287 -4.38 7.25 27.04
CA LEU A 287 -5.53 8.14 26.91
C LEU A 287 -6.48 8.11 28.10
N GLN A 288 -6.44 7.08 28.96
CA GLN A 288 -7.32 7.01 30.12
C GLN A 288 -6.94 8.04 31.19
N GLY A 289 -7.95 8.74 31.71
CA GLY A 289 -7.86 9.65 32.85
C GLY A 289 -8.85 9.29 33.96
N ARG A 290 -9.15 10.25 34.84
CA ARG A 290 -10.02 10.04 36.02
C ARG A 290 -11.52 10.17 35.73
N TYR A 291 -11.91 10.63 34.55
CA TYR A 291 -13.29 10.91 34.13
C TYR A 291 -13.66 10.29 32.78
N GLY A 292 -12.77 9.48 32.19
CA GLY A 292 -12.96 8.89 30.86
C GLY A 292 -11.63 8.73 30.14
N CYS A 293 -11.66 8.73 28.80
CA CYS A 293 -10.44 8.81 27.98
C CYS A 293 -10.41 10.12 27.19
N CYS A 294 -9.22 10.66 26.96
CA CYS A 294 -9.02 11.69 25.95
C CYS A 294 -9.26 11.10 24.55
N ARG A 295 -9.65 11.92 23.57
CA ARG A 295 -9.88 11.43 22.20
C ARG A 295 -8.57 10.97 21.56
N PHE A 296 -7.55 11.80 21.60
CA PHE A 296 -6.18 11.52 21.20
C PHE A 296 -5.23 12.50 21.92
N LEU A 297 -3.92 12.22 21.90
CA LEU A 297 -2.92 13.07 22.56
C LEU A 297 -2.85 14.46 21.92
N ARG A 298 -2.70 15.52 22.73
CA ARG A 298 -2.66 16.93 22.32
C ARG A 298 -3.92 17.40 21.58
N ASP A 299 -5.07 16.87 21.95
CA ASP A 299 -6.34 17.33 21.44
C ASP A 299 -6.80 18.61 22.16
N GLY A 300 -6.93 19.71 21.41
CA GLY A 300 -7.30 21.02 21.95
C GLY A 300 -8.78 21.22 22.24
N TYR A 301 -9.66 20.33 21.79
CA TYR A 301 -11.10 20.58 21.83
C TYR A 301 -11.66 20.82 23.23
N LYS A 302 -12.26 22.00 23.42
CA LYS A 302 -12.82 22.53 24.67
C LYS A 302 -11.83 22.57 25.84
N THR A 303 -10.53 22.52 25.56
CA THR A 303 -9.51 22.75 26.57
C THR A 303 -9.48 24.24 26.95
N PRO A 304 -9.05 24.60 28.16
CA PRO A 304 -9.04 26.01 28.58
C PRO A 304 -8.08 26.92 27.78
N ARG A 305 -7.17 26.31 27.02
CA ARG A 305 -6.18 27.02 26.19
C ARG A 305 -6.62 27.17 24.74
N GLU A 306 -7.70 26.49 24.33
CA GLU A 306 -8.24 26.61 22.98
C GLU A 306 -8.84 28.00 22.75
N ASP A 307 -8.57 28.59 21.57
CA ASP A 307 -9.32 29.74 21.09
C ASP A 307 -10.63 29.29 20.40
N PRO A 308 -11.80 29.46 21.03
CA PRO A 308 -13.07 29.00 20.47
C PRO A 308 -13.55 29.85 19.27
N SER A 309 -12.88 30.98 18.98
CA SER A 309 -13.23 31.85 17.84
C SER A 309 -12.64 31.39 16.51
N ARG A 310 -11.69 30.44 16.55
CA ARG A 310 -11.02 29.88 15.38
C ARG A 310 -11.35 28.41 15.20
N LEU A 311 -11.52 27.99 13.94
CA LEU A 311 -11.70 26.58 13.60
C LEU A 311 -10.36 25.81 13.62
N HIS A 312 -9.29 26.43 13.14
CA HIS A 312 -7.99 25.78 12.92
C HIS A 312 -6.94 26.22 13.96
N TYR A 313 -6.09 25.29 14.40
CA TYR A 313 -5.05 25.53 15.41
C TYR A 313 -3.77 26.10 14.81
N ASP A 314 -3.08 26.96 15.53
CA ASP A 314 -1.70 27.28 15.17
C ASP A 314 -0.81 26.06 15.49
N PRO A 315 0.14 25.65 14.63
CA PRO A 315 0.89 24.40 14.85
C PRO A 315 1.57 24.29 16.22
N ALA A 316 2.09 25.41 16.74
CA ALA A 316 2.73 25.46 18.06
C ALA A 316 1.74 25.33 19.24
N GLU A 317 0.44 25.52 19.01
CA GLU A 317 -0.63 25.45 20.01
C GLU A 317 -0.85 24.02 20.51
N LEU A 318 -0.60 23.00 19.67
CA LEU A 318 -0.80 21.59 20.03
C LEU A 318 -0.03 21.21 21.30
N LYS A 319 1.17 21.75 21.52
CA LYS A 319 1.95 21.50 22.74
C LYS A 319 1.28 22.06 23.99
N LEU A 320 0.50 23.13 23.87
CA LEU A 320 -0.23 23.73 24.99
C LEU A 320 -1.36 22.81 25.47
N PHE A 321 -1.89 21.93 24.62
CA PHE A 321 -2.97 21.02 25.02
C PHE A 321 -2.47 19.78 25.75
N GLU A 322 -1.17 19.52 25.73
CA GLU A 322 -0.58 18.34 26.37
C GLU A 322 -0.86 18.32 27.87
N ASN A 323 -1.36 17.18 28.36
CA ASN A 323 -1.78 16.90 29.74
C ASN A 323 -3.04 17.64 30.24
N ILE A 324 -3.67 18.48 29.41
CA ILE A 324 -4.92 19.18 29.76
C ILE A 324 -6.08 18.80 28.83
N GLU A 325 -5.87 17.81 27.96
CA GLU A 325 -6.87 17.31 27.01
C GLU A 325 -8.15 16.92 27.74
N CYS A 326 -9.32 17.18 27.16
CA CYS A 326 -10.60 16.84 27.78
C CYS A 326 -10.83 15.33 27.84
N GLU A 327 -11.38 14.85 28.96
CA GLU A 327 -11.66 13.44 29.19
C GLU A 327 -13.14 13.13 28.89
N TRP A 328 -13.41 12.07 28.14
CA TRP A 328 -14.75 11.72 27.64
C TRP A 328 -15.27 10.45 28.31
N PRO A 329 -16.35 10.54 29.13
CA PRO A 329 -16.98 9.37 29.77
C PRO A 329 -17.51 8.33 28.77
N LEU A 330 -17.75 8.76 27.53
CA LEU A 330 -18.16 7.91 26.41
C LEU A 330 -17.31 6.64 26.32
N PHE A 331 -15.99 6.74 26.47
CA PHE A 331 -15.10 5.60 26.26
C PHE A 331 -15.22 4.54 27.37
N TRP A 332 -15.60 4.91 28.59
CA TRP A 332 -15.95 3.93 29.62
C TRP A 332 -17.22 3.17 29.28
N THR A 333 -18.18 3.78 28.56
CA THR A 333 -19.35 3.02 28.08
C THR A 333 -18.97 1.96 27.04
N TYR A 334 -17.99 2.25 26.18
CA TYR A 334 -17.40 1.24 25.30
C TYR A 334 -16.74 0.10 26.09
N LEU A 335 -15.94 0.42 27.11
CA LEU A 335 -15.25 -0.58 27.92
C LEU A 335 -16.20 -1.44 28.76
N ILE A 336 -17.33 -0.89 29.21
CA ILE A 336 -18.41 -1.69 29.82
C ILE A 336 -18.98 -2.69 28.81
N ILE A 337 -19.31 -2.24 27.59
CA ILE A 337 -19.87 -3.12 26.56
C ILE A 337 -18.83 -4.18 26.15
N ASP A 338 -17.58 -3.79 25.94
CA ASP A 338 -16.45 -4.68 25.66
C ASP A 338 -16.33 -5.78 26.71
N GLY A 339 -16.36 -5.40 27.99
CA GLY A 339 -16.29 -6.33 29.12
C GLY A 339 -17.46 -7.32 29.12
N VAL A 340 -18.67 -6.88 28.71
CA VAL A 340 -19.81 -7.80 28.57
C VAL A 340 -19.60 -8.79 27.42
N PHE A 341 -19.13 -8.35 26.26
CA PHE A 341 -18.86 -9.24 25.11
C PHE A 341 -17.75 -10.24 25.40
N ASN A 342 -16.71 -9.85 26.16
CA ASN A 342 -15.60 -10.71 26.56
C ASN A 342 -15.88 -11.51 27.85
N ALA A 343 -17.06 -11.35 28.46
CA ALA A 343 -17.43 -11.94 29.75
C ALA A 343 -16.50 -11.57 30.93
N GLU A 344 -15.88 -10.40 30.88
CA GLU A 344 -14.97 -9.85 31.89
C GLU A 344 -15.73 -9.04 32.95
N GLN A 345 -16.32 -9.74 33.93
CA GLN A 345 -17.15 -9.11 34.96
C GLN A 345 -16.42 -8.08 35.83
N VAL A 346 -15.10 -8.24 36.02
CA VAL A 346 -14.28 -7.28 36.78
C VAL A 346 -14.20 -5.94 36.04
N GLN A 347 -13.88 -5.97 34.74
CA GLN A 347 -13.84 -4.79 33.87
C GLN A 347 -15.21 -4.08 33.87
N VAL A 348 -16.29 -4.84 33.72
CA VAL A 348 -17.66 -4.30 33.72
C VAL A 348 -17.96 -3.57 35.03
N GLN A 349 -17.64 -4.17 36.18
CA GLN A 349 -17.94 -3.57 37.48
C GLN A 349 -17.08 -2.33 37.74
N GLU A 350 -15.79 -2.39 37.43
CA GLU A 350 -14.85 -1.27 37.60
C GLU A 350 -15.32 -0.02 36.84
N TYR A 351 -15.60 -0.13 35.55
CA TYR A 351 -16.05 1.02 34.76
C TYR A 351 -17.48 1.46 35.09
N ARG A 352 -18.36 0.56 35.58
CA ARG A 352 -19.69 0.95 36.07
C ARG A 352 -19.60 1.80 37.34
N GLU A 353 -18.74 1.42 38.28
CA GLU A 353 -18.50 2.18 39.50
C GLU A 353 -17.89 3.54 39.18
N ALA A 354 -16.84 3.56 38.35
CA ALA A 354 -16.20 4.79 37.91
C ALA A 354 -17.18 5.74 37.19
N LEU A 355 -18.04 5.21 36.31
CA LEU A 355 -19.03 6.01 35.60
C LEU A 355 -20.09 6.57 36.57
N GLU A 356 -20.60 5.78 37.51
CA GLU A 356 -21.62 6.21 38.48
C GLU A 356 -21.14 7.38 39.37
N GLU A 357 -19.84 7.45 39.67
CA GLU A 357 -19.25 8.55 40.45
C GLU A 357 -19.28 9.90 39.70
N ILE A 358 -19.22 9.87 38.36
CA ILE A 358 -19.14 11.08 37.55
C ILE A 358 -20.49 11.48 36.93
N LEU A 359 -21.47 10.58 36.81
CA LEU A 359 -22.78 10.89 36.21
C LEU A 359 -23.48 12.09 36.86
N ILE A 360 -24.05 12.96 36.02
CA ILE A 360 -24.77 14.15 36.49
C ILE A 360 -26.20 13.78 36.84
N ARG A 361 -26.63 14.13 38.06
CA ARG A 361 -28.01 13.91 38.53
C ARG A 361 -28.93 15.04 38.06
N GLY A 362 -29.74 14.76 37.04
CA GLY A 362 -30.76 15.66 36.51
C GLY A 362 -31.99 15.79 37.41
N LYS A 363 -33.00 16.54 36.92
CA LYS A 363 -34.30 16.67 37.60
C LYS A 363 -34.95 15.29 37.74
N ASN A 364 -35.58 15.04 38.89
CA ASN A 364 -36.21 13.75 39.23
C ASN A 364 -35.24 12.56 39.38
N GLY A 365 -33.92 12.81 39.54
CA GLY A 365 -32.93 11.76 39.79
C GLY A 365 -32.48 10.97 38.55
N ILE A 366 -32.68 11.53 37.35
CA ILE A 366 -32.24 10.93 36.09
C ILE A 366 -30.72 11.05 35.98
N HIS A 367 -30.02 9.97 35.64
CA HIS A 367 -28.58 10.00 35.38
C HIS A 367 -28.28 10.47 33.96
N LEU A 368 -27.45 11.51 33.84
CA LEU A 368 -27.06 12.15 32.59
C LEU A 368 -25.57 11.96 32.36
N VAL A 369 -25.21 11.38 31.22
CA VAL A 369 -23.82 11.27 30.75
C VAL A 369 -23.44 12.60 30.08
N PRO A 370 -22.47 13.36 30.60
CA PRO A 370 -21.98 14.57 29.92
C PRO A 370 -21.11 14.22 28.71
N GLU A 371 -20.91 15.20 27.82
CA GLU A 371 -20.02 15.07 26.67
C GLU A 371 -18.57 14.84 27.11
N LEU A 372 -18.05 15.71 27.98
CA LEU A 372 -16.66 15.65 28.45
C LEU A 372 -16.43 16.37 29.79
N TYR A 373 -15.24 16.18 30.35
CA TYR A 373 -14.69 16.86 31.52
C TYR A 373 -13.42 17.64 31.18
N SER A 374 -13.40 18.93 31.51
CA SER A 374 -12.30 19.85 31.23
C SER A 374 -11.65 20.38 32.50
N VAL A 375 -10.36 20.71 32.43
CA VAL A 375 -9.63 21.35 33.53
C VAL A 375 -10.23 22.75 33.78
N PRO A 376 -10.44 23.20 35.02
CA PRO A 376 -10.84 24.58 35.29
C PRO A 376 -9.79 25.57 34.79
N ALA A 377 -10.23 26.66 34.14
CA ALA A 377 -9.32 27.63 33.50
C ALA A 377 -8.34 28.29 34.49
N ASP A 378 -8.71 28.40 35.76
CA ASP A 378 -7.90 28.94 36.85
C ASP A 378 -6.87 27.95 37.43
N LYS A 379 -6.93 26.67 37.04
CA LYS A 379 -6.07 25.58 37.55
C LYS A 379 -5.19 24.91 36.49
N VAL A 380 -5.12 25.47 35.29
CA VAL A 380 -4.33 24.90 34.19
C VAL A 380 -2.85 24.76 34.55
N ASP A 381 -2.28 25.76 35.23
CA ASP A 381 -0.87 25.72 35.61
C ASP A 381 -0.58 24.68 36.71
N GLU A 382 -1.56 24.35 37.56
CA GLU A 382 -1.46 23.26 38.54
C GLU A 382 -1.41 21.90 37.83
N GLU A 383 -2.29 21.70 36.84
CA GLU A 383 -2.33 20.47 36.05
C GLU A 383 -1.05 20.26 35.21
N TYR A 384 -0.47 21.31 34.63
CA TYR A 384 0.82 21.18 33.93
C TYR A 384 1.97 20.75 34.84
N ASN A 385 2.01 21.27 36.07
CA ASN A 385 3.07 20.95 37.02
C ASN A 385 2.92 19.52 37.58
N ASN A 386 1.70 19.04 37.72
CA ASN A 386 1.39 17.71 38.22
C ASN A 386 0.18 17.13 37.46
N PRO A 387 0.40 16.46 36.31
CA PRO A 387 -0.68 15.91 35.50
C PRO A 387 -1.62 14.98 36.28
N HIS A 388 -2.90 15.01 35.93
CA HIS A 388 -4.00 14.25 36.54
C HIS A 388 -4.34 14.60 37.99
N SER A 389 -3.86 15.73 38.51
CA SER A 389 -4.07 16.13 39.91
C SER A 389 -5.27 17.04 40.13
N VAL A 390 -5.71 17.78 39.11
CA VAL A 390 -6.81 18.73 39.20
C VAL A 390 -8.15 18.07 38.94
N ASP A 391 -9.15 18.33 39.79
CA ASP A 391 -10.54 17.92 39.55
C ASP A 391 -11.16 18.70 38.39
N ARG A 392 -11.77 17.95 37.47
CA ARG A 392 -12.31 18.47 36.21
C ARG A 392 -13.79 18.83 36.33
N ILE A 393 -14.25 19.77 35.50
CA ILE A 393 -15.64 20.22 35.44
C ILE A 393 -16.33 19.69 34.18
N PRO A 394 -17.62 19.29 34.25
CA PRO A 394 -18.34 18.85 33.07
C PRO A 394 -18.58 20.02 32.11
N LEU A 395 -18.33 19.81 30.81
CA LEU A 395 -18.60 20.77 29.74
C LEU A 395 -19.27 20.07 28.54
N GLY A 396 -19.82 20.88 27.64
CA GLY A 396 -20.48 20.39 26.43
C GLY A 396 -21.93 19.97 26.64
N LYS A 397 -22.42 19.06 25.79
CA LYS A 397 -23.80 18.57 25.77
C LYS A 397 -24.09 17.73 27.02
N ILE A 398 -25.22 17.99 27.68
CA ILE A 398 -25.68 17.24 28.87
C ILE A 398 -27.21 17.00 28.74
N PRO A 399 -27.67 15.77 28.47
CA PRO A 399 -26.85 14.59 28.18
C PRO A 399 -26.20 14.67 26.79
N HIS A 400 -25.04 14.02 26.65
CA HIS A 400 -24.49 13.68 25.35
C HIS A 400 -25.20 12.44 24.81
N LEU A 401 -26.01 12.57 23.75
CA LEU A 401 -26.93 11.52 23.31
C LEU A 401 -26.24 10.20 22.95
N TRP A 402 -25.07 10.26 22.31
CA TRP A 402 -24.25 9.07 22.01
C TRP A 402 -23.82 8.35 23.30
N GLY A 403 -23.18 9.07 24.23
CA GLY A 403 -22.75 8.50 25.51
C GLY A 403 -23.93 7.99 26.35
N GLN A 404 -25.03 8.75 26.38
CA GLN A 404 -26.26 8.35 27.08
C GLN A 404 -26.85 7.06 26.50
N SER A 405 -26.84 6.90 25.18
CA SER A 405 -27.35 5.72 24.51
C SER A 405 -26.50 4.48 24.83
N LEU A 406 -25.18 4.57 24.71
CA LEU A 406 -24.29 3.46 25.05
C LEU A 406 -24.31 3.11 26.54
N TYR A 407 -24.49 4.08 27.43
CA TYR A 407 -24.73 3.83 28.86
C TYR A 407 -26.00 3.00 29.10
N VAL A 408 -27.12 3.36 28.46
CA VAL A 408 -28.37 2.60 28.56
C VAL A 408 -28.20 1.20 27.99
N LEU A 409 -27.59 1.08 26.81
CA LEU A 409 -27.36 -0.21 26.15
C LEU A 409 -26.44 -1.12 26.98
N GLY A 410 -25.32 -0.59 27.46
CA GLY A 410 -24.39 -1.29 28.35
C GLY A 410 -25.05 -1.73 29.65
N SER A 411 -25.94 -0.91 30.21
CA SER A 411 -26.71 -1.28 31.42
C SER A 411 -27.71 -2.41 31.15
N LEU A 412 -28.43 -2.37 30.02
CA LEU A 412 -29.35 -3.45 29.62
C LEU A 412 -28.62 -4.79 29.42
N LEU A 413 -27.42 -4.75 28.82
CA LEU A 413 -26.55 -5.90 28.62
C LEU A 413 -26.00 -6.43 29.95
N ALA A 414 -25.40 -5.57 30.77
CA ALA A 414 -24.78 -5.96 32.03
C ALA A 414 -25.81 -6.47 33.07
N GLU A 415 -27.07 -6.06 32.95
CA GLU A 415 -28.17 -6.55 33.80
C GLU A 415 -28.87 -7.80 33.24
N GLY A 416 -28.44 -8.29 32.08
CA GLY A 416 -28.98 -9.51 31.45
C GLY A 416 -30.35 -9.35 30.79
N PHE A 417 -30.84 -8.12 30.60
CA PHE A 417 -32.05 -7.87 29.82
C PHE A 417 -31.83 -8.18 28.33
N LEU A 418 -30.60 -7.94 27.86
CA LEU A 418 -30.12 -8.27 26.52
C LEU A 418 -28.95 -9.24 26.60
N ALA A 419 -28.89 -10.17 25.67
CA ALA A 419 -27.69 -10.97 25.38
C ALA A 419 -26.89 -10.30 24.24
N PRO A 420 -25.55 -10.45 24.20
CA PRO A 420 -24.72 -9.87 23.14
C PRO A 420 -25.20 -10.19 21.72
N GLY A 421 -25.64 -11.44 21.47
CA GLY A 421 -26.13 -11.86 20.15
C GLY A 421 -27.46 -11.23 19.72
N GLU A 422 -28.19 -10.55 20.61
CA GLU A 422 -29.41 -9.83 20.23
C GLU A 422 -29.07 -8.50 19.53
N ILE A 423 -27.99 -7.84 19.93
CA ILE A 423 -27.54 -6.58 19.31
C ILE A 423 -26.42 -6.78 18.28
N ASP A 424 -25.94 -8.03 18.14
CA ASP A 424 -25.04 -8.50 17.09
C ASP A 424 -25.58 -9.81 16.47
N PRO A 425 -26.76 -9.76 15.80
CA PRO A 425 -27.37 -10.94 15.17
C PRO A 425 -26.52 -11.53 14.03
N LEU A 426 -25.65 -10.72 13.41
CA LEU A 426 -24.71 -11.17 12.36
C LEU A 426 -23.43 -11.81 12.94
N ASN A 427 -23.32 -11.91 14.26
CA ASN A 427 -22.22 -12.60 14.96
C ASN A 427 -20.81 -12.09 14.65
N ARG A 428 -20.68 -10.78 14.43
CA ARG A 428 -19.40 -10.14 14.13
C ARG A 428 -18.40 -10.27 15.27
N ARG A 429 -18.87 -10.39 16.52
CA ARG A 429 -18.01 -10.62 17.71
C ARG A 429 -17.08 -11.84 17.61
N PHE A 430 -17.34 -12.77 16.68
CA PHE A 430 -16.49 -13.94 16.45
C PHE A 430 -15.42 -13.73 15.36
N SER A 431 -15.17 -12.48 14.93
CA SER A 431 -14.14 -12.17 13.92
C SER A 431 -12.74 -12.66 14.31
N THR A 432 -12.43 -12.67 15.61
CA THR A 432 -11.19 -13.15 16.23
C THR A 432 -11.20 -14.64 16.60
N ALA A 433 -12.30 -15.36 16.36
CA ALA A 433 -12.38 -16.78 16.65
C ALA A 433 -11.40 -17.58 15.78
N PHE A 434 -10.89 -18.71 16.31
CA PHE A 434 -9.98 -19.58 15.58
C PHE A 434 -10.61 -20.04 14.26
N LYS A 435 -9.85 -19.87 13.16
CA LYS A 435 -10.27 -20.24 11.82
C LYS A 435 -9.56 -21.54 11.41
N PRO A 436 -10.27 -22.49 10.77
CA PRO A 436 -9.66 -23.75 10.34
C PRO A 436 -8.63 -23.52 9.24
N ASP A 437 -7.66 -24.44 9.13
CA ASP A 437 -6.69 -24.42 8.04
C ASP A 437 -7.38 -24.44 6.67
N VAL A 438 -7.07 -23.44 5.84
CA VAL A 438 -7.57 -23.36 4.46
C VAL A 438 -6.77 -24.30 3.57
N VAL A 439 -7.49 -25.11 2.77
CA VAL A 439 -6.89 -25.91 1.70
C VAL A 439 -7.34 -25.32 0.38
N VAL A 440 -6.38 -24.81 -0.40
CA VAL A 440 -6.65 -24.23 -1.71
C VAL A 440 -6.80 -25.35 -2.74
N GLN A 441 -7.93 -25.37 -3.43
CA GLN A 441 -8.18 -26.32 -4.51
C GLN A 441 -7.66 -25.74 -5.81
N VAL A 442 -6.87 -26.52 -6.55
CA VAL A 442 -6.29 -26.07 -7.82
C VAL A 442 -6.71 -27.04 -8.92
N THR A 443 -7.30 -26.49 -9.97
CA THR A 443 -7.64 -27.23 -11.19
C THR A 443 -6.79 -26.74 -12.35
N ILE A 444 -6.03 -27.65 -12.95
CA ILE A 444 -5.23 -27.39 -14.15
C ILE A 444 -6.06 -27.73 -15.38
N LEU A 445 -6.19 -26.80 -16.31
CA LEU A 445 -6.93 -26.99 -17.56
C LEU A 445 -6.00 -26.80 -18.77
N ALA A 446 -6.13 -27.65 -19.77
CA ALA A 446 -5.46 -27.44 -21.05
C ALA A 446 -6.28 -26.50 -21.94
N GLU A 447 -5.65 -25.47 -22.49
CA GLU A 447 -6.26 -24.57 -23.48
C GLU A 447 -6.71 -25.36 -24.72
N SER A 448 -5.86 -26.26 -25.21
CA SER A 448 -6.11 -27.03 -26.45
C SER A 448 -5.96 -28.55 -26.26
N PRO A 449 -6.53 -29.37 -27.17
CA PRO A 449 -6.32 -30.82 -27.19
C PRO A 449 -4.84 -31.23 -27.32
N GLU A 450 -4.03 -30.44 -28.01
CA GLU A 450 -2.60 -30.67 -28.19
C GLU A 450 -1.85 -30.55 -26.86
N ILE A 451 -2.09 -29.46 -26.11
CA ILE A 451 -1.52 -29.24 -24.78
C ILE A 451 -1.95 -30.36 -23.81
N LYS A 452 -3.21 -30.79 -23.89
CA LYS A 452 -3.72 -31.93 -23.11
C LYS A 452 -2.93 -33.21 -23.39
N SER A 453 -2.55 -33.44 -24.65
CA SER A 453 -1.72 -34.59 -25.05
C SER A 453 -0.29 -34.48 -24.49
N LEU A 454 0.31 -33.29 -24.52
CA LEU A 454 1.64 -33.02 -23.97
C LEU A 454 1.68 -33.23 -22.43
N LEU A 455 0.68 -32.73 -21.70
CA LEU A 455 0.57 -32.96 -20.26
C LEU A 455 0.41 -34.47 -19.96
N LYS A 456 -0.41 -35.18 -20.75
CA LYS A 456 -0.59 -36.63 -20.61
C LYS A 456 0.70 -37.41 -20.88
N LYS A 457 1.51 -36.99 -21.87
CA LYS A 457 2.84 -37.57 -22.15
C LYS A 457 3.77 -37.46 -20.92
N ASN A 458 3.63 -36.40 -20.14
CA ASN A 458 4.37 -36.17 -18.90
C ASN A 458 3.74 -36.82 -17.65
N GLY A 459 2.71 -37.66 -17.82
CA GLY A 459 2.03 -38.35 -16.72
C GLY A 459 0.94 -37.53 -16.01
N ILE A 460 0.62 -36.33 -16.50
CA ILE A 460 -0.33 -35.40 -15.87
C ILE A 460 -1.68 -35.50 -16.59
N HIS A 461 -2.74 -35.87 -15.85
CA HIS A 461 -4.09 -36.05 -16.39
C HIS A 461 -4.98 -34.83 -16.14
N VAL A 462 -5.23 -34.03 -17.18
CA VAL A 462 -6.06 -32.81 -17.10
C VAL A 462 -7.29 -32.86 -18.01
N GLN A 463 -8.26 -31.99 -17.73
CA GLN A 463 -9.36 -31.67 -18.65
C GLN A 463 -8.94 -30.51 -19.58
N SER A 464 -9.56 -30.40 -20.75
CA SER A 464 -9.42 -29.18 -21.56
C SER A 464 -10.56 -28.23 -21.26
N ILE A 465 -10.41 -26.93 -21.52
CA ILE A 465 -11.43 -25.90 -21.27
C ILE A 465 -12.81 -26.32 -21.86
N ALA A 466 -12.83 -26.82 -23.11
CA ALA A 466 -14.05 -27.29 -23.76
C ALA A 466 -14.69 -28.54 -23.11
N ASN A 467 -13.93 -29.34 -22.36
CA ASN A 467 -14.38 -30.61 -21.77
C ASN A 467 -14.93 -30.47 -20.33
N VAL A 468 -15.00 -29.25 -19.78
CA VAL A 468 -15.39 -28.97 -18.39
C VAL A 468 -16.89 -28.69 -18.24
N HIS A 469 -17.65 -28.78 -19.33
CA HIS A 469 -19.11 -28.65 -19.36
C HIS A 469 -19.79 -29.56 -18.30
N PRO A 470 -20.79 -29.08 -17.53
CA PRO A 470 -21.54 -27.82 -17.69
C PRO A 470 -20.89 -26.57 -17.08
N VAL A 471 -19.70 -26.65 -16.48
CA VAL A 471 -19.03 -25.47 -15.92
C VAL A 471 -18.33 -24.69 -17.03
N ARG A 472 -18.62 -23.40 -17.15
CA ARG A 472 -18.02 -22.50 -18.14
C ARG A 472 -16.82 -21.79 -17.54
N VAL A 473 -15.70 -21.81 -18.25
CA VAL A 473 -14.46 -21.14 -17.83
C VAL A 473 -14.34 -19.84 -18.60
N GLN A 474 -14.15 -18.73 -17.90
CA GLN A 474 -14.01 -17.40 -18.50
C GLN A 474 -12.80 -16.64 -17.92
N PRO A 475 -12.20 -15.69 -18.64
CA PRO A 475 -11.17 -14.83 -18.07
C PRO A 475 -11.73 -13.86 -17.02
N ALA A 476 -10.90 -13.46 -16.03
CA ALA A 476 -11.29 -12.54 -14.97
C ALA A 476 -11.92 -11.22 -15.47
N ARG A 477 -11.45 -10.66 -16.58
CA ARG A 477 -12.03 -9.44 -17.19
C ARG A 477 -13.52 -9.54 -17.49
N VAL A 478 -14.01 -10.73 -17.84
CA VAL A 478 -15.45 -10.95 -18.12
C VAL A 478 -16.26 -10.79 -16.82
N LEU A 479 -15.72 -11.26 -15.69
CA LEU A 479 -16.32 -11.07 -14.38
C LEU A 479 -16.37 -9.58 -13.99
N SER A 480 -15.32 -8.82 -14.29
CA SER A 480 -15.29 -7.36 -14.06
C SER A 480 -16.42 -6.64 -14.83
N HIS A 481 -16.64 -7.00 -16.10
CA HIS A 481 -17.75 -6.48 -16.90
C HIS A 481 -19.13 -6.89 -16.38
N ILE A 482 -19.27 -8.12 -15.89
CA ILE A 482 -20.51 -8.61 -15.25
C ILE A 482 -20.82 -7.75 -14.01
N TYR A 483 -19.86 -7.58 -13.10
CA TYR A 483 -20.07 -6.78 -11.89
C TYR A 483 -20.27 -5.30 -12.17
N ALA A 484 -19.80 -4.75 -13.29
CA ALA A 484 -20.07 -3.38 -13.68
C ALA A 484 -21.58 -3.10 -13.87
N LYS A 485 -22.41 -4.13 -14.08
CA LYS A 485 -23.87 -4.01 -14.14
C LYS A 485 -24.56 -4.04 -12.78
N LEU A 486 -23.87 -4.46 -11.73
CA LEU A 486 -24.44 -4.53 -10.39
C LEU A 486 -24.77 -3.12 -9.86
N GLY A 487 -25.99 -2.93 -9.34
CA GLY A 487 -26.45 -1.65 -8.81
C GLY A 487 -26.86 -0.61 -9.87
N TYR A 488 -26.87 -0.97 -11.16
CA TYR A 488 -27.40 -0.08 -12.19
C TYR A 488 -28.89 0.24 -11.93
N ASN A 489 -29.26 1.52 -12.01
CA ASN A 489 -30.65 1.94 -11.91
C ASN A 489 -30.92 3.18 -12.77
N LYS A 490 -31.70 2.98 -13.84
CA LYS A 490 -32.05 4.02 -14.81
C LYS A 490 -32.89 5.15 -14.23
N ASN A 491 -33.89 4.83 -13.41
CA ASN A 491 -34.77 5.81 -12.77
C ASN A 491 -34.00 6.77 -11.87
N MET A 492 -32.95 6.25 -11.23
CA MET A 492 -32.07 6.97 -10.34
C MET A 492 -30.79 7.51 -11.00
N LYS A 493 -30.58 7.28 -12.30
CA LYS A 493 -29.34 7.65 -13.01
C LYS A 493 -28.08 7.14 -12.30
N LEU A 494 -28.15 5.94 -11.73
CA LEU A 494 -27.02 5.27 -11.10
C LEU A 494 -26.41 4.29 -12.10
N SER A 495 -25.11 4.42 -12.38
CA SER A 495 -24.42 3.60 -13.38
C SER A 495 -24.10 2.17 -12.92
N GLY A 496 -24.18 1.90 -11.61
CA GLY A 496 -23.72 0.64 -11.02
C GLY A 496 -22.25 0.69 -10.57
N ARG A 497 -21.61 -0.48 -10.43
CA ARG A 497 -20.20 -0.56 -10.02
C ARG A 497 -19.29 0.01 -11.12
N PRO A 498 -18.34 0.90 -10.81
CA PRO A 498 -17.30 1.28 -11.76
C PRO A 498 -16.53 0.04 -12.24
N TYR A 499 -16.09 0.05 -13.50
CA TYR A 499 -15.22 -1.01 -13.99
C TYR A 499 -13.92 -1.03 -13.18
N ARG A 500 -13.69 -2.12 -12.45
CA ARG A 500 -12.50 -2.38 -11.64
C ARG A 500 -12.21 -3.87 -11.67
N HIS A 501 -10.92 -4.21 -11.66
CA HIS A 501 -10.48 -5.59 -11.66
C HIS A 501 -10.97 -6.34 -10.42
N ILE A 502 -11.03 -7.66 -10.56
CA ILE A 502 -11.44 -8.57 -9.50
C ILE A 502 -10.23 -9.44 -9.16
N GLY A 503 -9.85 -9.41 -7.89
CA GLY A 503 -8.67 -10.11 -7.41
C GLY A 503 -8.87 -11.62 -7.30
N VAL A 504 -7.88 -12.28 -6.70
CA VAL A 504 -7.87 -13.74 -6.61
C VAL A 504 -8.96 -14.28 -5.67
N LEU A 505 -9.39 -13.52 -4.67
CA LEU A 505 -10.47 -13.94 -3.75
C LEU A 505 -11.81 -13.98 -4.50
N GLY A 506 -12.07 -13.00 -5.37
CA GLY A 506 -13.23 -13.02 -6.25
C GLY A 506 -13.16 -14.09 -7.34
N THR A 507 -12.01 -14.27 -8.00
CA THR A 507 -11.90 -15.23 -9.12
C THR A 507 -11.84 -16.69 -8.69
N SER A 508 -11.43 -16.99 -7.45
CA SER A 508 -11.34 -18.36 -6.91
C SER A 508 -12.65 -18.92 -6.35
N LYS A 509 -13.79 -18.44 -6.87
CA LYS A 509 -15.16 -18.85 -6.52
C LYS A 509 -15.83 -19.53 -7.72
N LEU A 510 -16.87 -20.30 -7.44
CA LEU A 510 -17.84 -20.71 -8.45
C LEU A 510 -19.04 -19.76 -8.44
N TYR A 511 -19.47 -19.37 -9.63
CA TYR A 511 -20.55 -18.41 -9.82
C TYR A 511 -21.75 -19.10 -10.46
N LEU A 512 -22.93 -18.97 -9.86
CA LEU A 512 -24.17 -19.43 -10.47
C LEU A 512 -24.85 -18.23 -11.13
N ILE A 513 -24.98 -18.29 -12.45
CA ILE A 513 -25.61 -17.25 -13.27
C ILE A 513 -26.62 -17.95 -14.18
N ARG A 514 -27.91 -17.65 -14.03
CA ARG A 514 -29.00 -18.24 -14.85
C ARG A 514 -28.93 -19.78 -14.92
N ASP A 515 -28.80 -20.43 -13.75
CA ASP A 515 -28.64 -21.88 -13.61
C ASP A 515 -27.38 -22.50 -14.26
N GLN A 516 -26.47 -21.69 -14.78
CA GLN A 516 -25.17 -22.13 -15.29
C GLN A 516 -24.05 -21.81 -14.30
N THR A 517 -23.13 -22.77 -14.13
CA THR A 517 -21.95 -22.57 -13.27
C THR A 517 -20.81 -21.98 -14.08
N PHE A 518 -20.22 -20.89 -13.58
CA PHE A 518 -19.04 -20.25 -14.13
C PHE A 518 -17.86 -20.36 -13.15
N THR A 519 -16.65 -20.47 -13.70
CA THR A 519 -15.39 -20.26 -12.99
C THR A 519 -14.53 -19.30 -13.79
N PHE A 520 -13.71 -18.51 -13.09
CA PHE A 520 -12.90 -17.48 -13.71
C PHE A 520 -11.41 -17.77 -13.51
N THR A 521 -10.61 -17.57 -14.56
CA THR A 521 -9.15 -17.72 -14.45
C THR A 521 -8.57 -16.52 -13.71
N PRO A 522 -7.49 -16.68 -12.92
CA PRO A 522 -6.86 -15.57 -12.20
C PRO A 522 -6.41 -14.44 -13.13
N GLN A 523 -6.50 -13.19 -12.66
CA GLN A 523 -6.15 -12.00 -13.45
C GLN A 523 -4.73 -12.07 -14.04
N PHE A 524 -3.75 -12.58 -13.29
CA PHE A 524 -2.36 -12.69 -13.75
C PHE A 524 -2.14 -13.63 -14.95
N THR A 525 -3.14 -14.42 -15.33
CA THR A 525 -3.08 -15.28 -16.52
C THR A 525 -3.52 -14.56 -17.79
N ASP A 526 -4.11 -13.36 -17.68
CA ASP A 526 -4.61 -12.60 -18.83
C ASP A 526 -3.48 -11.82 -19.53
N GLN A 527 -2.99 -12.37 -20.64
CA GLN A 527 -1.87 -11.82 -21.41
C GLN A 527 -2.24 -10.63 -22.29
N HIS A 528 -3.52 -10.29 -22.44
CA HIS A 528 -3.95 -9.24 -23.37
C HIS A 528 -3.53 -7.84 -22.91
N HIS A 529 -3.50 -7.62 -21.59
CA HIS A 529 -3.24 -6.31 -21.02
C HIS A 529 -1.74 -6.06 -20.80
N PHE A 530 -1.01 -6.99 -20.16
CA PHE A 530 0.39 -6.80 -19.81
C PHE A 530 1.24 -8.08 -19.88
N TYR A 531 2.55 -7.94 -20.11
CA TYR A 531 3.40 -9.05 -20.59
C TYR A 531 4.08 -9.88 -19.48
N LEU A 532 3.89 -9.54 -18.20
CA LEU A 532 4.54 -10.25 -17.07
C LEU A 532 4.28 -11.77 -17.11
N ALA A 533 3.11 -12.17 -17.59
CA ALA A 533 2.68 -13.55 -17.70
C ALA A 533 3.34 -14.35 -18.85
N LEU A 534 4.16 -13.70 -19.69
CA LEU A 534 4.90 -14.37 -20.77
C LEU A 534 6.20 -15.02 -20.27
N ASP A 535 6.67 -14.64 -19.09
CA ASP A 535 7.80 -15.31 -18.42
C ASP A 535 7.26 -16.43 -17.53
N ASN A 536 7.48 -17.69 -17.95
CA ASN A 536 7.02 -18.88 -17.23
C ASN A 536 7.51 -18.93 -15.78
N ARG A 537 8.71 -18.42 -15.47
CA ARG A 537 9.23 -18.38 -14.09
C ARG A 537 8.51 -17.32 -13.26
N MET A 538 8.16 -16.19 -13.88
CA MET A 538 7.35 -15.15 -13.25
C MET A 538 5.92 -15.64 -12.97
N VAL A 539 5.28 -16.33 -13.92
CA VAL A 539 3.93 -16.93 -13.73
C VAL A 539 3.91 -17.88 -12.54
N VAL A 540 4.93 -18.74 -12.39
CA VAL A 540 5.06 -19.65 -11.25
C VAL A 540 5.16 -18.89 -9.92
N GLU A 541 5.87 -17.76 -9.92
CA GLU A 541 6.02 -16.93 -8.74
C GLU A 541 4.75 -16.15 -8.38
N MET A 542 4.01 -15.67 -9.39
CA MET A 542 2.68 -15.08 -9.21
C MET A 542 1.72 -16.13 -8.65
N LEU A 543 1.63 -17.32 -9.25
CA LEU A 543 0.81 -18.43 -8.74
C LEU A 543 1.17 -18.78 -7.28
N ARG A 544 2.47 -18.83 -6.96
CA ARG A 544 2.93 -19.07 -5.58
C ARG A 544 2.39 -18.01 -4.60
N THR A 545 2.52 -16.74 -4.97
CA THR A 545 2.09 -15.60 -4.14
C THR A 545 0.58 -15.61 -3.95
N GLU A 546 -0.18 -15.83 -5.02
CA GLU A 546 -1.64 -15.87 -4.99
C GLU A 546 -2.18 -17.06 -4.19
N LEU A 547 -1.56 -18.24 -4.28
CA LEU A 547 -1.95 -19.40 -3.45
C LEU A 547 -1.69 -19.15 -1.95
N ALA A 548 -0.55 -18.54 -1.61
CA ALA A 548 -0.26 -18.13 -0.24
C ALA A 548 -1.29 -17.13 0.28
N TYR A 549 -1.63 -16.13 -0.55
CA TYR A 549 -2.62 -15.10 -0.24
C TYR A 549 -4.03 -15.69 -0.03
N LEU A 550 -4.48 -16.59 -0.92
CA LEU A 550 -5.73 -17.33 -0.74
C LEU A 550 -5.75 -18.11 0.58
N CYS A 551 -4.65 -18.80 0.90
CA CYS A 551 -4.55 -19.57 2.14
C CYS A 551 -4.62 -18.68 3.38
N SER A 552 -4.02 -17.48 3.35
CA SER A 552 -4.00 -16.55 4.49
C SER A 552 -5.28 -15.73 4.63
N CYS A 553 -5.96 -15.40 3.54
CA CYS A 553 -7.02 -14.39 3.50
C CYS A 553 -8.42 -14.97 3.24
N TRP A 554 -8.56 -16.24 2.86
CA TRP A 554 -9.88 -16.83 2.64
C TRP A 554 -10.64 -17.00 3.96
N ARG A 555 -11.85 -16.43 4.02
CA ARG A 555 -12.73 -16.46 5.21
C ARG A 555 -14.13 -17.03 4.96
N MET A 556 -14.42 -17.33 3.70
CA MET A 556 -15.76 -17.68 3.25
C MET A 556 -16.03 -19.17 3.46
N THR A 557 -17.31 -19.54 3.64
CA THR A 557 -17.70 -20.93 3.88
C THR A 557 -17.62 -21.76 2.61
N GLY A 558 -16.62 -22.62 2.51
CA GLY A 558 -16.29 -23.39 1.30
C GLY A 558 -14.82 -23.21 0.99
N ARG A 559 -14.27 -24.04 0.12
CA ARG A 559 -12.84 -23.97 -0.24
C ARG A 559 -12.63 -23.01 -1.42
N PRO A 560 -11.52 -22.24 -1.44
CA PRO A 560 -11.14 -21.50 -2.63
C PRO A 560 -10.76 -22.49 -3.73
N THR A 561 -11.28 -22.27 -4.94
CA THR A 561 -11.01 -23.09 -6.12
C THR A 561 -10.41 -22.25 -7.23
N LEU A 562 -9.11 -22.39 -7.42
CA LEU A 562 -8.35 -21.67 -8.44
C LEU A 562 -8.27 -22.49 -9.73
N THR A 563 -8.73 -21.90 -10.83
CA THR A 563 -8.70 -22.50 -12.18
C THR A 563 -7.50 -21.97 -12.96
N PHE A 564 -6.46 -22.80 -13.15
CA PHE A 564 -5.22 -22.41 -13.80
C PHE A 564 -5.09 -23.03 -15.21
N PRO A 565 -5.22 -22.24 -16.28
CA PRO A 565 -5.06 -22.73 -17.65
C PRO A 565 -3.58 -22.87 -18.03
N ILE A 566 -3.23 -23.94 -18.74
CA ILE A 566 -1.96 -24.12 -19.45
C ILE A 566 -2.20 -23.72 -20.90
N THR A 567 -1.52 -22.65 -21.32
CA THR A 567 -1.64 -22.05 -22.65
C THR A 567 -0.44 -22.36 -23.53
N HIS A 568 -0.51 -22.06 -24.82
CA HIS A 568 0.60 -22.28 -25.75
C HIS A 568 1.89 -21.52 -25.37
N THR A 569 1.79 -20.39 -24.68
CA THR A 569 2.95 -19.62 -24.19
C THR A 569 3.73 -20.32 -23.06
N MET A 570 3.15 -21.35 -22.46
CA MET A 570 3.76 -22.15 -21.38
C MET A 570 4.50 -23.40 -21.89
N LEU A 571 4.74 -23.46 -23.20
CA LEU A 571 5.51 -24.52 -23.86
C LEU A 571 6.98 -24.10 -24.00
N ASN A 572 7.85 -25.05 -24.33
CA ASN A 572 9.25 -24.78 -24.69
C ASN A 572 9.35 -23.90 -25.95
N GLU A 573 10.53 -23.32 -26.22
CA GLU A 573 10.79 -22.43 -27.37
C GLU A 573 10.39 -23.06 -28.73
N ASP A 574 10.45 -24.39 -28.85
CA ASP A 574 10.09 -25.14 -30.06
C ASP A 574 8.64 -25.70 -30.04
N GLY A 575 7.89 -25.46 -28.96
CA GLY A 575 6.52 -25.96 -28.77
C GLY A 575 6.43 -27.48 -28.62
N SER A 576 7.55 -28.19 -28.45
CA SER A 576 7.59 -29.66 -28.48
C SER A 576 7.14 -30.32 -27.17
N ASP A 577 7.24 -29.59 -26.06
CA ASP A 577 6.87 -30.05 -24.72
C ASP A 577 6.50 -28.87 -23.82
N ILE A 578 5.96 -29.16 -22.62
CA ILE A 578 5.65 -28.16 -21.59
C ILE A 578 6.95 -27.62 -20.97
N ASP A 579 6.98 -26.32 -20.65
CA ASP A 579 8.11 -25.68 -19.99
C ASP A 579 8.51 -26.40 -18.67
N PRO A 580 9.82 -26.66 -18.42
CA PRO A 580 10.27 -27.36 -17.24
C PRO A 580 9.88 -26.71 -15.91
N ALA A 581 9.82 -25.37 -15.85
CA ALA A 581 9.41 -24.64 -14.65
C ALA A 581 7.93 -24.86 -14.34
N ILE A 582 7.08 -24.88 -15.38
CA ILE A 582 5.65 -25.20 -15.28
C ILE A 582 5.46 -26.66 -14.86
N LEU A 583 6.12 -27.61 -15.52
CA LEU A 583 6.03 -29.05 -15.17
C LEU A 583 6.46 -29.32 -13.73
N THR A 584 7.57 -28.71 -13.29
CA THR A 584 8.05 -28.85 -11.91
C THR A 584 7.04 -28.28 -10.91
N THR A 585 6.38 -27.18 -11.27
CA THR A 585 5.36 -26.56 -10.42
C THR A 585 4.12 -27.44 -10.30
N ILE A 586 3.63 -28.02 -11.40
CA ILE A 586 2.48 -28.94 -11.36
C ILE A 586 2.79 -30.15 -10.47
N ARG A 587 3.98 -30.74 -10.58
CA ARG A 587 4.41 -31.84 -9.69
C ARG A 587 4.46 -31.44 -8.22
N LYS A 588 4.92 -30.23 -7.91
CA LYS A 588 4.88 -29.71 -6.53
C LYS A 588 3.47 -29.47 -6.02
N LEU A 589 2.52 -29.12 -6.89
CA LEU A 589 1.11 -29.02 -6.51
C LEU A 589 0.51 -30.41 -6.21
N GLU A 590 0.97 -31.47 -6.88
CA GLU A 590 0.62 -32.86 -6.56
C GLU A 590 1.11 -33.30 -5.18
N ASP A 591 2.25 -32.77 -4.70
CA ASP A 591 2.78 -33.05 -3.35
C ASP A 591 1.91 -32.47 -2.21
N GLY A 592 0.93 -31.60 -2.53
CA GLY A 592 -0.06 -31.08 -1.60
C GLY A 592 0.34 -29.82 -0.81
N TYR A 593 1.51 -29.25 -1.11
CA TYR A 593 1.97 -27.99 -0.49
C TYR A 593 2.80 -27.16 -1.47
N PHE A 594 2.43 -25.90 -1.64
CA PHE A 594 3.14 -24.99 -2.53
C PHE A 594 3.11 -23.56 -2.00
N GLY A 595 4.28 -22.91 -1.94
CA GLY A 595 4.35 -21.48 -1.65
C GLY A 595 3.95 -21.04 -0.25
N GLY A 596 3.84 -21.94 0.73
CA GLY A 596 3.28 -21.59 2.04
C GLY A 596 1.83 -22.04 2.23
N ALA A 597 1.17 -22.50 1.15
CA ALA A 597 -0.22 -22.92 1.14
C ALA A 597 -0.36 -24.45 1.07
N ARG A 598 -1.32 -24.99 1.82
CA ARG A 598 -1.81 -26.36 1.58
C ARG A 598 -2.67 -26.35 0.33
N VAL A 599 -2.37 -27.25 -0.60
CA VAL A 599 -3.02 -27.31 -1.89
C VAL A 599 -3.60 -28.70 -2.13
N GLN A 600 -4.73 -28.76 -2.81
CA GLN A 600 -5.29 -29.99 -3.35
C GLN A 600 -5.48 -29.86 -4.85
N LEU A 601 -4.69 -30.61 -5.63
CA LEU A 601 -4.83 -30.70 -7.08
C LEU A 601 -5.97 -31.68 -7.44
N GLY A 602 -6.83 -31.31 -8.39
CA GLY A 602 -7.93 -32.19 -8.81
C GLY A 602 -8.75 -31.63 -9.98
N LYS A 603 -9.71 -32.42 -10.44
CA LYS A 603 -10.62 -32.02 -11.53
C LYS A 603 -11.69 -31.07 -11.02
N LEU A 604 -12.18 -30.18 -11.87
CA LEU A 604 -13.20 -29.21 -11.44
C LEU A 604 -14.47 -29.91 -10.93
N SER A 605 -14.88 -30.99 -11.59
CA SER A 605 -16.07 -31.77 -11.19
C SER A 605 -15.93 -32.44 -9.82
N GLU A 606 -14.71 -32.66 -9.33
CA GLU A 606 -14.45 -33.21 -7.99
C GLU A 606 -14.59 -32.14 -6.91
N PHE A 607 -14.38 -30.86 -7.26
CA PHE A 607 -14.40 -29.74 -6.30
C PHE A 607 -15.75 -29.04 -6.17
N VAL A 608 -16.63 -29.14 -7.18
CA VAL A 608 -18.01 -28.59 -7.22
C VAL A 608 -18.79 -28.75 -5.90
N THR A 609 -18.62 -29.82 -5.12
CA THR A 609 -19.39 -29.99 -3.87
C THR A 609 -18.77 -29.30 -2.64
N THR A 610 -17.52 -28.87 -2.75
CA THR A 610 -16.70 -28.34 -1.65
C THR A 610 -16.25 -26.90 -1.86
N SER A 611 -16.33 -26.41 -3.11
CA SER A 611 -16.05 -25.03 -3.49
C SER A 611 -17.06 -24.06 -2.90
N PHE A 612 -16.66 -22.79 -2.74
CA PHE A 612 -17.60 -21.71 -2.47
C PHE A 612 -18.43 -21.36 -3.70
N TYR A 613 -19.73 -21.09 -3.50
CA TYR A 613 -20.68 -20.65 -4.52
C TYR A 613 -21.26 -19.28 -4.20
N THR A 614 -21.39 -18.45 -5.22
CA THR A 614 -22.11 -17.17 -5.15
C THR A 614 -23.14 -17.11 -6.27
N HIS A 615 -24.33 -16.57 -6.00
CA HIS A 615 -25.39 -16.45 -6.99
C HIS A 615 -25.48 -15.01 -7.52
N LEU A 616 -25.41 -14.80 -8.83
CA LEU A 616 -25.52 -13.47 -9.43
C LEU A 616 -26.91 -13.25 -10.05
N SER A 617 -27.93 -13.21 -9.20
CA SER A 617 -29.35 -13.09 -9.58
C SER A 617 -29.72 -11.76 -10.23
N PHE A 618 -28.87 -10.73 -10.09
CA PHE A 618 -29.12 -9.44 -10.75
C PHE A 618 -29.02 -9.52 -12.27
N LEU A 619 -28.48 -10.62 -12.82
CA LEU A 619 -28.48 -10.92 -14.25
C LEU A 619 -29.69 -11.77 -14.70
N ASP A 620 -30.57 -12.18 -13.80
CA ASP A 620 -31.76 -12.94 -14.17
C ASP A 620 -32.75 -12.03 -14.94
N PRO A 621 -33.40 -12.54 -16.00
CA PRO A 621 -34.33 -11.74 -16.80
C PRO A 621 -35.36 -11.00 -15.93
N GLY A 622 -35.51 -9.69 -16.16
CA GLY A 622 -36.58 -8.89 -15.58
C GLY A 622 -37.95 -9.27 -16.12
N CYS A 623 -39.02 -8.66 -15.57
CA CYS A 623 -40.37 -8.78 -16.16
C CYS A 623 -40.44 -8.28 -17.62
N ASP A 624 -39.49 -7.43 -18.03
CA ASP A 624 -39.42 -6.83 -19.36
C ASP A 624 -38.56 -7.63 -20.36
N GLY A 625 -37.97 -8.75 -19.94
CA GLY A 625 -37.28 -9.70 -20.84
C GLY A 625 -35.94 -9.26 -21.45
N LYS A 626 -35.50 -8.01 -21.24
CA LYS A 626 -34.20 -7.48 -21.72
C LYS A 626 -33.19 -7.33 -20.57
N LEU A 627 -31.96 -7.79 -20.77
CA LEU A 627 -30.82 -7.71 -19.84
C LEU A 627 -30.00 -6.45 -20.04
N PHE A 628 -29.86 -5.99 -21.28
CA PHE A 628 -29.07 -4.83 -21.67
C PHE A 628 -29.92 -3.83 -22.46
N ASP A 629 -29.77 -2.54 -22.16
CA ASP A 629 -30.28 -1.46 -23.02
C ASP A 629 -29.46 -1.41 -24.34
N ASP A 630 -30.09 -0.95 -25.42
CA ASP A 630 -29.57 -0.90 -26.80
C ASP A 630 -28.11 -0.34 -26.86
N PRO A 631 -27.14 -0.97 -27.55
CA PRO A 631 -25.74 -0.53 -27.58
C PRO A 631 -25.51 0.90 -28.08
N ASN A 632 -26.51 1.52 -28.73
CA ASN A 632 -26.44 2.88 -29.28
C ASN A 632 -26.65 4.01 -28.26
N GLU A 633 -26.94 3.74 -26.99
CA GLU A 633 -26.99 4.77 -25.95
C GLU A 633 -25.68 4.81 -25.15
N GLY A 634 -24.75 5.64 -25.65
CA GLY A 634 -23.43 6.01 -25.11
C GLY A 634 -23.11 5.59 -23.67
N TYR A 635 -22.39 4.49 -23.54
CA TYR A 635 -21.61 4.18 -22.33
C TYR A 635 -20.18 4.70 -22.52
N CYS A 636 -19.82 5.72 -21.74
CA CYS A 636 -18.44 6.19 -21.67
C CYS A 636 -17.62 5.20 -20.81
N SER A 637 -16.99 4.22 -21.46
CA SER A 637 -15.93 3.43 -20.85
C SER A 637 -14.61 4.22 -20.96
N PRO A 638 -13.90 4.54 -19.86
CA PRO A 638 -12.68 5.34 -19.93
C PRO A 638 -11.50 4.63 -20.62
N GLU A 639 -11.62 3.33 -20.95
CA GLU A 639 -10.54 2.54 -21.56
C GLU A 639 -10.88 1.95 -22.94
N SER A 640 -11.95 2.45 -23.58
CA SER A 640 -12.23 2.15 -24.98
C SER A 640 -12.61 3.41 -25.73
N GLU A 641 -11.66 4.32 -25.89
CA GLU A 641 -11.77 5.41 -26.86
C GLU A 641 -11.48 4.87 -28.28
N PHE A 642 -12.18 3.82 -28.72
CA PHE A 642 -12.20 3.32 -30.10
C PHE A 642 -13.51 2.56 -30.36
N GLU A 643 -14.62 3.28 -30.52
CA GLU A 643 -15.77 2.74 -31.23
C GLU A 643 -15.57 2.98 -32.73
N LEU A 644 -15.35 1.88 -33.46
CA LEU A 644 -15.23 1.88 -34.91
C LEU A 644 -16.66 1.85 -35.51
N GLU A 645 -17.19 3.01 -35.88
CA GLU A 645 -18.37 3.09 -36.77
C GLU A 645 -17.99 2.50 -38.14
N GLY A 646 -18.54 1.33 -38.47
CA GLY A 646 -18.42 0.78 -39.83
C GLY A 646 -18.50 -0.74 -39.90
N TYR A 647 -19.67 -1.31 -39.63
CA TYR A 647 -20.02 -2.62 -40.20
C TYR A 647 -21.34 -2.51 -40.94
N SER A 648 -21.27 -2.74 -42.24
CA SER A 648 -22.40 -2.91 -43.14
C SER A 648 -23.28 -4.04 -42.64
N GLU A 649 -24.55 -3.74 -42.36
CA GLU A 649 -25.61 -4.74 -42.31
C GLU A 649 -25.64 -5.45 -43.66
N ASP A 650 -25.27 -6.74 -43.69
CA ASP A 650 -25.85 -7.67 -44.65
C ASP A 650 -25.60 -9.12 -44.19
N ASN A 651 -26.71 -9.84 -44.02
CA ASN A 651 -26.88 -11.29 -43.82
C ASN A 651 -26.63 -11.88 -42.41
N TYR A 652 -27.64 -11.78 -41.54
CA TYR A 652 -27.95 -12.83 -40.57
C TYR A 652 -29.28 -13.49 -40.93
N GLU A 653 -29.20 -14.72 -41.43
CA GLU A 653 -30.32 -15.65 -41.41
C GLU A 653 -30.72 -15.89 -39.94
N LYS A 654 -32.03 -15.82 -39.66
CA LYS A 654 -32.63 -16.13 -38.36
C LYS A 654 -32.29 -17.56 -37.94
N GLY A 655 -31.28 -17.72 -37.09
CA GLY A 655 -30.99 -18.93 -36.32
C GLY A 655 -31.21 -18.68 -34.83
N GLU A 656 -32.08 -19.51 -34.23
CA GLU A 656 -32.32 -19.83 -32.81
C GLU A 656 -31.85 -18.83 -31.71
N ASP A 657 -32.80 -18.41 -30.86
CA ASP A 657 -32.65 -17.52 -29.70
C ASP A 657 -31.42 -17.86 -28.82
N LEU A 658 -30.27 -17.23 -29.09
CA LEU A 658 -29.08 -17.28 -28.23
C LEU A 658 -29.26 -16.30 -27.06
N ASP A 659 -28.97 -16.77 -25.84
CA ASP A 659 -29.12 -16.00 -24.60
C ASP A 659 -28.36 -14.65 -24.68
N GLU A 660 -28.97 -13.54 -24.23
CA GLU A 660 -28.37 -12.20 -24.32
C GLU A 660 -27.02 -12.11 -23.58
N LEU A 661 -26.89 -12.84 -22.47
CA LEU A 661 -25.63 -12.96 -21.73
C LEU A 661 -24.56 -13.68 -22.56
N ASP A 662 -24.93 -14.70 -23.33
CA ASP A 662 -24.01 -15.42 -24.22
C ASP A 662 -23.53 -14.53 -25.35
N GLN A 663 -24.42 -13.73 -25.94
CA GLN A 663 -24.04 -12.76 -26.96
C GLN A 663 -23.08 -11.71 -26.40
N TYR A 664 -23.34 -11.20 -25.19
CA TYR A 664 -22.48 -10.23 -24.52
C TYR A 664 -21.08 -10.80 -24.21
N VAL A 665 -21.01 -12.01 -23.63
CA VAL A 665 -19.73 -12.68 -23.35
C VAL A 665 -18.97 -12.97 -24.64
N ASN A 666 -19.65 -13.46 -25.68
CA ASN A 666 -19.02 -13.73 -26.98
C ASN A 666 -18.50 -12.43 -27.64
N HIS A 667 -19.24 -11.33 -27.55
CA HIS A 667 -18.81 -10.02 -28.04
C HIS A 667 -17.54 -9.55 -27.31
N LEU A 668 -17.49 -9.66 -25.98
CA LEU A 668 -16.30 -9.36 -25.18
C LEU A 668 -15.09 -10.25 -25.51
N GLN A 669 -15.32 -11.48 -25.96
CA GLN A 669 -14.24 -12.37 -26.40
C GLN A 669 -13.76 -12.01 -27.82
N GLN A 670 -14.68 -11.66 -28.73
CA GLN A 670 -14.36 -11.33 -30.12
C GLN A 670 -13.65 -9.98 -30.27
N SER A 671 -13.99 -8.98 -29.44
CA SER A 671 -13.32 -7.67 -29.45
C SER A 671 -11.83 -7.75 -29.13
N THR A 672 -11.39 -8.83 -28.48
CA THR A 672 -9.99 -9.07 -28.06
C THR A 672 -9.18 -9.97 -28.99
N ALA A 673 -9.78 -10.51 -30.06
CA ALA A 673 -9.07 -11.43 -30.96
C ALA A 673 -7.98 -10.70 -31.77
N ALA A 674 -6.73 -11.13 -31.63
CA ALA A 674 -5.59 -10.54 -32.35
C ALA A 674 -5.75 -10.71 -33.88
N LYS A 675 -5.72 -9.60 -34.61
CA LYS A 675 -5.70 -9.57 -36.08
C LYS A 675 -4.26 -9.37 -36.55
N GLY A 676 -3.79 -10.22 -37.46
CA GLY A 676 -2.42 -10.18 -37.97
C GLY A 676 -2.32 -9.46 -39.31
N TYR A 677 -1.58 -8.35 -39.35
CA TYR A 677 -1.38 -7.48 -40.51
C TYR A 677 0.09 -7.33 -40.90
N LEU A 678 1.02 -7.42 -39.93
CA LEU A 678 2.46 -7.25 -40.18
C LEU A 678 3.02 -8.44 -40.99
N PRO A 679 3.97 -8.20 -41.91
CA PRO A 679 4.65 -9.28 -42.62
C PRO A 679 5.59 -10.08 -41.69
N PRO A 680 5.89 -11.36 -42.01
CA PRO A 680 6.92 -12.11 -41.32
C PRO A 680 8.33 -11.56 -41.61
N ILE A 681 9.26 -11.77 -40.68
CA ILE A 681 10.64 -11.28 -40.79
C ILE A 681 11.36 -11.93 -41.99
N SER A 682 12.11 -11.13 -42.76
CA SER A 682 12.83 -11.58 -43.95
C SER A 682 14.04 -12.47 -43.62
N LYS A 683 14.04 -13.75 -44.03
CA LYS A 683 15.14 -14.72 -43.81
C LYS A 683 16.33 -14.59 -44.77
N LYS A 684 16.41 -13.54 -45.59
CA LYS A 684 17.54 -13.33 -46.52
C LYS A 684 18.72 -12.68 -45.80
N ALA A 685 19.66 -13.50 -45.33
CA ALA A 685 20.78 -13.19 -44.45
C ALA A 685 21.85 -12.19 -44.96
N GLU A 686 21.56 -11.34 -45.95
CA GLU A 686 22.56 -10.41 -46.56
C GLU A 686 22.04 -8.99 -46.84
N LYS A 687 20.96 -8.52 -46.19
CA LYS A 687 20.52 -7.12 -46.31
C LYS A 687 20.98 -6.28 -45.11
N HIS A 688 21.52 -5.09 -45.38
CA HIS A 688 21.84 -4.05 -44.40
C HIS A 688 20.60 -3.69 -43.56
N HIS A 689 20.75 -3.58 -42.24
CA HIS A 689 19.70 -3.06 -41.35
C HIS A 689 19.20 -1.69 -41.84
N VAL A 690 17.89 -1.42 -41.69
CA VAL A 690 17.30 -0.12 -42.07
C VAL A 690 17.89 1.00 -41.21
N PHE A 691 18.20 0.66 -39.95
CA PHE A 691 18.92 1.49 -38.98
C PHE A 691 20.14 0.69 -38.47
N SER A 692 21.34 1.26 -38.41
CA SER A 692 22.50 0.56 -37.80
C SER A 692 22.18 0.16 -36.35
N ALA A 693 22.70 -0.97 -35.86
CA ALA A 693 22.50 -1.48 -34.49
C ALA A 693 23.07 -0.58 -33.36
N VAL A 694 23.36 0.69 -33.66
CA VAL A 694 24.03 1.67 -32.79
C VAL A 694 23.13 2.88 -32.50
N HIS A 695 21.91 2.94 -33.04
CA HIS A 695 21.03 4.11 -32.85
C HIS A 695 20.21 3.97 -31.57
N SER A 696 20.42 4.91 -30.65
CA SER A 696 19.59 5.05 -29.45
C SER A 696 18.26 5.75 -29.80
N THR A 697 17.19 5.52 -29.03
CA THR A 697 15.90 6.24 -29.16
C THR A 697 16.07 7.76 -29.20
N ARG A 698 17.13 8.28 -28.54
CA ARG A 698 17.57 9.67 -28.59
C ARG A 698 17.92 10.15 -29.99
N ASP A 699 18.63 9.33 -30.77
CA ASP A 699 19.09 9.69 -32.09
C ASP A 699 17.88 9.77 -33.05
N ILE A 700 16.89 8.88 -32.89
CA ILE A 700 15.62 8.93 -33.60
C ILE A 700 14.79 10.16 -33.20
N LEU A 701 14.64 10.43 -31.90
CA LEU A 701 13.90 11.60 -31.36
C LEU A 701 14.52 12.94 -31.77
N SER A 702 15.85 13.05 -31.71
CA SER A 702 16.59 14.24 -32.16
C SER A 702 16.36 14.51 -33.65
N LEU A 703 16.24 13.47 -34.47
CA LEU A 703 16.00 13.59 -35.90
C LEU A 703 14.55 13.93 -36.21
N VAL A 704 13.59 13.31 -35.53
CA VAL A 704 12.16 13.64 -35.70
C VAL A 704 11.86 15.07 -35.26
N ALA A 705 12.50 15.56 -34.18
CA ALA A 705 12.35 16.94 -33.76
C ALA A 705 12.99 17.93 -34.75
N LYS A 706 14.15 17.59 -35.33
CA LYS A 706 14.76 18.36 -36.44
C LYS A 706 13.87 18.37 -37.68
N ALA A 707 13.28 17.22 -38.05
CA ALA A 707 12.35 17.10 -39.17
C ALA A 707 11.04 17.90 -38.96
N LYS A 708 10.62 18.09 -37.71
CA LYS A 708 9.47 18.95 -37.34
C LYS A 708 9.83 20.43 -37.13
N GLY A 709 11.08 20.84 -37.36
CA GLY A 709 11.53 22.23 -37.17
C GLY A 709 11.60 22.69 -35.70
N LEU A 710 11.68 21.77 -34.75
CA LEU A 710 11.71 22.05 -33.31
C LEU A 710 13.16 22.06 -32.79
N ASN A 711 13.57 23.14 -32.12
CA ASN A 711 14.87 23.23 -31.44
C ASN A 711 14.83 22.42 -30.13
N VAL A 712 15.52 21.28 -30.08
CA VAL A 712 15.66 20.46 -28.87
C VAL A 712 16.85 20.93 -28.05
N SER A 713 16.62 21.27 -26.77
CA SER A 713 17.69 21.49 -25.80
C SER A 713 18.33 20.15 -25.42
N SER A 714 19.65 20.03 -25.59
CA SER A 714 20.45 18.84 -25.28
C SER A 714 20.53 18.56 -23.77
N GLY A 715 19.47 17.99 -23.19
CA GLY A 715 19.47 17.42 -21.84
C GLY A 715 19.87 15.93 -21.88
N SER A 716 20.83 15.54 -21.04
CA SER A 716 21.37 14.17 -20.92
C SER A 716 20.27 13.10 -20.69
N MET A 717 20.27 12.04 -21.51
CA MET A 717 19.28 10.94 -21.59
C MET A 717 19.75 9.62 -20.94
N TYR A 718 20.70 9.67 -20.01
CA TYR A 718 21.10 8.50 -19.22
C TYR A 718 20.39 8.53 -17.86
N LEU A 719 20.16 7.36 -17.24
CA LEU A 719 20.14 7.26 -15.78
C LEU A 719 21.40 8.00 -15.30
N PRO A 720 21.29 9.13 -14.60
CA PRO A 720 22.36 10.11 -14.49
C PRO A 720 23.47 9.57 -13.59
N THR A 721 24.42 8.86 -14.18
CA THR A 721 25.79 8.78 -13.66
C THR A 721 26.59 10.03 -14.08
N LYS A 722 26.06 10.87 -14.99
CA LYS A 722 26.75 12.04 -15.57
C LYS A 722 26.33 13.42 -15.00
N ILE A 723 25.54 13.52 -13.91
CA ILE A 723 25.40 14.80 -13.15
C ILE A 723 26.59 15.01 -12.20
N LEU A 724 27.80 14.70 -12.68
CA LEU A 724 29.07 15.12 -12.08
C LEU A 724 30.12 15.53 -13.14
N SER A 725 29.75 15.71 -14.42
CA SER A 725 30.76 15.78 -15.50
C SER A 725 31.07 17.16 -16.08
N ALA A 726 30.63 18.29 -15.51
CA ALA A 726 31.13 19.59 -15.95
C ALA A 726 32.48 19.97 -15.31
N HIS A 727 32.86 19.36 -14.18
CA HIS A 727 34.10 19.67 -13.45
C HIS A 727 34.72 18.41 -12.81
N ARG A 728 35.11 17.40 -13.60
CA ARG A 728 36.09 16.39 -13.16
C ARG A 728 37.04 16.05 -14.30
N LYS A 729 38.25 16.63 -14.26
CA LYS A 729 39.44 15.98 -14.80
C LYS A 729 39.79 14.84 -13.83
N THR A 730 39.92 13.64 -14.40
CA THR A 730 40.60 12.43 -13.87
C THR A 730 40.13 11.87 -12.54
N LEU A 731 39.55 10.67 -12.60
CA LEU A 731 39.83 9.57 -11.66
C LEU A 731 39.60 8.23 -12.39
N ASN A 732 40.71 7.66 -12.85
CA ASN A 732 40.81 6.32 -13.40
C ASN A 732 40.90 5.34 -12.23
N LEU A 733 40.11 4.27 -12.24
CA LEU A 733 40.46 3.04 -11.52
C LEU A 733 39.88 1.78 -12.19
N VAL A 734 39.94 1.72 -13.53
CA VAL A 734 40.30 0.52 -14.33
C VAL A 734 40.84 1.07 -15.67
N GLU A 735 42.14 0.94 -15.94
CA GLU A 735 42.68 1.16 -17.29
C GLU A 735 42.21 0.03 -18.20
N ALA A 736 41.20 0.29 -19.04
CA ALA A 736 41.01 -0.42 -20.30
C ALA A 736 41.70 0.39 -21.43
N PRO A 737 42.36 -0.25 -22.40
CA PRO A 737 43.10 0.46 -23.44
C PRO A 737 42.15 1.36 -24.24
N HIS A 738 42.49 2.65 -24.28
CA HIS A 738 41.75 3.69 -25.02
C HIS A 738 41.51 3.29 -26.49
N PRO A 739 40.26 3.28 -27.00
CA PRO A 739 40.04 3.54 -28.41
C PRO A 739 40.33 5.02 -28.65
N GLN A 740 41.11 5.31 -29.69
CA GLN A 740 41.47 6.65 -30.11
C GLN A 740 40.21 7.54 -30.28
N LYS A 741 40.29 8.80 -29.87
CA LYS A 741 39.29 9.83 -30.19
C LYS A 741 39.12 9.94 -31.70
N GLY A 742 38.13 9.25 -32.25
CA GLY A 742 37.57 9.55 -33.57
C GLY A 742 36.78 10.86 -33.50
N LYS A 743 36.85 11.66 -34.56
CA LYS A 743 35.94 12.79 -34.80
C LYS A 743 34.49 12.34 -34.60
N GLU A 744 33.66 13.15 -33.94
CA GLU A 744 32.20 12.97 -33.99
C GLU A 744 31.79 12.95 -35.48
N ALA A 745 31.48 11.75 -35.98
CA ALA A 745 30.86 11.59 -37.28
C ALA A 745 29.40 12.02 -37.12
N GLU A 746 28.97 12.97 -37.93
CA GLU A 746 27.57 13.35 -38.08
C GLU A 746 26.81 12.09 -38.53
N VAL A 747 25.97 11.54 -37.63
CA VAL A 747 25.24 10.29 -37.86
C VAL A 747 23.99 10.62 -38.66
N ASP A 748 24.08 10.52 -39.99
CA ASP A 748 22.95 10.73 -40.91
C ASP A 748 22.19 9.40 -41.06
N LEU A 749 21.05 9.27 -40.38
CA LEU A 749 20.10 8.20 -40.67
C LEU A 749 19.51 8.47 -42.06
N HIS A 750 19.74 7.58 -43.02
CA HIS A 750 19.18 7.68 -44.38
C HIS A 750 17.65 7.47 -44.39
N LEU A 751 16.90 8.33 -43.69
CA LEU A 751 15.45 8.32 -43.71
C LEU A 751 14.95 8.72 -45.11
N PRO A 752 13.94 8.02 -45.67
CA PRO A 752 13.33 8.41 -46.93
C PRO A 752 12.75 9.82 -46.82
N LYS A 753 13.15 10.72 -47.73
CA LYS A 753 12.60 12.08 -47.81
C LYS A 753 11.72 12.23 -49.05
N ASP A 754 10.66 13.01 -48.92
CA ASP A 754 9.76 13.36 -50.02
C ASP A 754 10.34 14.52 -50.86
N ALA A 755 9.58 14.98 -51.85
CA ALA A 755 9.98 16.07 -52.74
C ALA A 755 10.17 17.43 -52.03
N HIS A 756 9.68 17.56 -50.79
CA HIS A 756 9.75 18.77 -49.96
C HIS A 756 10.88 18.72 -48.92
N GLY A 757 11.54 17.56 -48.78
CA GLY A 757 12.63 17.34 -47.82
C GLY A 757 12.14 16.83 -46.46
N ASP A 758 10.84 16.58 -46.32
CA ASP A 758 10.21 16.00 -45.13
C ASP A 758 10.27 14.46 -45.18
N VAL A 759 10.03 13.79 -44.04
CA VAL A 759 10.08 12.32 -43.95
C VAL A 759 8.92 11.70 -44.74
N ASP A 760 9.24 10.88 -45.75
CA ASP A 760 8.28 10.19 -46.62
C ASP A 760 7.65 8.99 -45.89
N CYS A 761 6.49 9.24 -45.27
CA CYS A 761 5.75 8.24 -44.51
C CYS A 761 5.23 7.09 -45.37
N ALA A 762 4.90 7.32 -46.65
CA ALA A 762 4.45 6.25 -47.54
C ALA A 762 5.60 5.28 -47.83
N LYS A 763 6.81 5.80 -48.00
CA LYS A 763 8.01 5.00 -48.22
C LYS A 763 8.48 4.28 -46.96
N LEU A 764 8.24 4.82 -45.77
CA LEU A 764 8.41 4.10 -44.50
C LEU A 764 7.43 2.92 -44.37
N VAL A 765 6.16 3.08 -44.77
CA VAL A 765 5.19 1.97 -44.82
C VAL A 765 5.61 0.90 -45.84
N GLU A 766 6.20 1.29 -46.97
CA GLU A 766 6.80 0.31 -47.90
C GLU A 766 7.99 -0.43 -47.28
N LEU A 767 8.83 0.23 -46.47
CA LEU A 767 9.94 -0.41 -45.77
C LEU A 767 9.47 -1.43 -44.72
N LEU A 768 8.31 -1.23 -44.08
CA LEU A 768 7.71 -2.22 -43.17
C LEU A 768 7.48 -3.58 -43.82
N LYS A 769 7.31 -3.63 -45.16
CA LYS A 769 7.10 -4.87 -45.92
C LYS A 769 8.33 -5.80 -45.94
N ASP A 770 9.52 -5.23 -45.77
CA ASP A 770 10.81 -5.88 -46.06
C ASP A 770 11.80 -5.81 -44.87
N CYS A 771 11.31 -5.65 -43.63
CA CYS A 771 12.16 -5.54 -42.43
C CYS A 771 12.90 -6.84 -42.06
N PRO A 772 14.19 -6.76 -41.67
CA PRO A 772 14.97 -7.93 -41.26
C PRO A 772 14.89 -8.26 -39.76
N THR A 773 14.39 -7.35 -38.91
CA THR A 773 14.21 -7.59 -37.46
C THR A 773 12.92 -6.98 -36.92
N LEU A 774 12.45 -7.42 -35.74
CA LEU A 774 11.35 -6.78 -35.02
C LEU A 774 11.71 -5.37 -34.54
N GLN A 775 12.98 -5.13 -34.20
CA GLN A 775 13.49 -3.81 -33.84
C GLN A 775 13.31 -2.81 -34.98
N ASP A 776 13.64 -3.18 -36.22
CA ASP A 776 13.44 -2.32 -37.39
C ASP A 776 11.94 -1.97 -37.59
N GLN A 777 11.04 -2.95 -37.35
CA GLN A 777 9.59 -2.69 -37.40
C GLN A 777 9.16 -1.70 -36.30
N ALA A 778 9.67 -1.86 -35.08
CA ALA A 778 9.37 -0.96 -33.96
C ALA A 778 9.87 0.47 -34.21
N ASP A 779 11.08 0.63 -34.73
CA ASP A 779 11.68 1.94 -35.00
C ASP A 779 10.88 2.69 -36.09
N ILE A 780 10.50 2.00 -37.17
CA ILE A 780 9.65 2.59 -38.21
C ILE A 780 8.27 2.97 -37.66
N LEU A 781 7.61 2.07 -36.92
CA LEU A 781 6.29 2.35 -36.34
C LEU A 781 6.35 3.47 -35.30
N TYR A 782 7.44 3.58 -34.54
CA TYR A 782 7.66 4.69 -33.62
C TYR A 782 7.78 6.03 -34.36
N ILE A 783 8.54 6.09 -35.45
CA ILE A 783 8.64 7.29 -36.29
C ILE A 783 7.25 7.67 -36.84
N LEU A 784 6.50 6.69 -37.37
CA LEU A 784 5.14 6.91 -37.86
C LEU A 784 4.20 7.40 -36.75
N PHE A 785 4.27 6.81 -35.56
CA PHE A 785 3.51 7.23 -34.38
C PHE A 785 3.80 8.68 -34.00
N VAL A 786 5.08 9.06 -33.91
CA VAL A 786 5.46 10.43 -33.53
C VAL A 786 5.03 11.43 -34.61
N ILE A 787 5.12 11.10 -35.90
CA ILE A 787 4.81 12.04 -36.99
C ILE A 787 3.30 12.14 -37.25
N LYS A 788 2.59 11.01 -37.33
CA LYS A 788 1.20 10.92 -37.79
C LYS A 788 0.17 10.63 -36.69
N GLY A 789 0.60 10.14 -35.53
CA GLY A 789 -0.28 9.72 -34.43
C GLY A 789 -0.62 8.23 -34.47
N SER A 790 -1.27 7.74 -33.40
CA SER A 790 -1.68 6.33 -33.23
C SER A 790 -2.73 5.88 -34.25
N ASP A 791 -3.63 6.79 -34.62
CA ASP A 791 -4.88 6.45 -35.33
C ASP A 791 -4.71 6.58 -36.85
N TRP A 792 -3.50 6.92 -37.29
CA TRP A 792 -3.21 7.09 -38.70
C TRP A 792 -3.30 5.74 -39.42
N ASP A 793 -4.17 5.68 -40.44
CA ASP A 793 -4.33 4.51 -41.30
C ASP A 793 -3.13 4.36 -42.24
N THR A 794 -2.39 3.27 -42.06
CA THR A 794 -1.20 2.95 -42.85
C THR A 794 -1.54 2.48 -44.25
N ASN A 795 -2.78 2.04 -44.51
CA ASN A 795 -3.19 1.41 -45.76
C ASN A 795 -2.26 0.25 -46.18
N LEU A 796 -1.68 -0.46 -45.21
CA LEU A 796 -0.74 -1.54 -45.45
C LEU A 796 -1.39 -2.62 -46.34
N PHE A 797 -0.71 -3.00 -47.43
CA PHE A 797 -1.26 -3.88 -48.49
C PHE A 797 -2.55 -3.41 -49.17
N GLY A 798 -2.89 -2.11 -49.10
CA GLY A 798 -4.10 -1.55 -49.70
C GLY A 798 -5.38 -1.86 -48.92
N GLN A 799 -5.27 -2.31 -47.67
CA GLN A 799 -6.40 -2.52 -46.75
C GLN A 799 -6.61 -1.27 -45.91
N CYS A 800 -7.84 -0.74 -45.91
CA CYS A 800 -8.24 0.40 -45.08
C CYS A 800 -8.58 -0.07 -43.65
N GLY A 801 -8.26 0.74 -42.64
CA GLY A 801 -8.51 0.47 -41.23
C GLY A 801 -7.33 -0.14 -40.46
N ILE A 802 -6.12 -0.18 -41.04
CA ILE A 802 -4.91 -0.68 -40.37
C ILE A 802 -4.13 0.50 -39.78
N THR A 803 -4.43 0.84 -38.53
CA THR A 803 -3.80 1.97 -37.83
C THR A 803 -2.41 1.64 -37.31
N VAL A 804 -1.58 2.67 -37.06
CA VAL A 804 -0.27 2.50 -36.38
C VAL A 804 -0.44 1.79 -35.04
N HIS A 805 -1.51 2.08 -34.28
CA HIS A 805 -1.84 1.40 -33.03
C HIS A 805 -2.07 -0.11 -33.21
N SER A 806 -2.80 -0.52 -34.26
CA SER A 806 -3.04 -1.94 -34.55
C SER A 806 -1.75 -2.70 -34.86
N LEU A 807 -0.84 -2.07 -35.62
CA LEU A 807 0.47 -2.65 -35.95
C LEU A 807 1.40 -2.72 -34.74
N LEU A 808 1.42 -1.69 -33.89
CA LEU A 808 2.18 -1.71 -32.63
C LEU A 808 1.65 -2.77 -31.65
N SER A 809 0.32 -2.97 -31.59
CA SER A 809 -0.31 -4.00 -30.76
C SER A 809 0.00 -5.41 -31.24
N GLU A 810 0.04 -5.61 -32.55
CA GLU A 810 0.53 -6.87 -33.13
C GLU A 810 2.02 -7.08 -32.86
N LEU A 811 2.85 -6.04 -33.03
CA LEU A 811 4.28 -6.12 -32.77
C LEU A 811 4.60 -6.41 -31.30
N TYR A 812 3.84 -5.82 -30.38
CA TYR A 812 3.88 -6.13 -28.94
C TYR A 812 3.70 -7.63 -28.69
N THR A 813 2.68 -8.23 -29.33
CA THR A 813 2.40 -9.67 -29.20
C THR A 813 3.55 -10.52 -29.75
N ARG A 814 4.10 -10.14 -30.91
CA ARG A 814 5.25 -10.85 -31.52
C ARG A 814 6.53 -10.74 -30.68
N ALA A 815 6.85 -9.54 -30.19
CA ALA A 815 8.01 -9.32 -29.32
C ALA A 815 7.90 -10.14 -28.02
N GLY A 816 6.69 -10.28 -27.49
CA GLY A 816 6.40 -11.10 -26.32
C GLY A 816 6.58 -12.60 -26.57
N LEU A 817 6.07 -13.11 -27.69
CA LEU A 817 6.27 -14.51 -28.09
C LEU A 817 7.74 -14.85 -28.32
N ASN A 818 8.53 -13.89 -28.83
CA ASN A 818 9.97 -14.03 -29.00
C ASN A 818 10.79 -13.75 -27.72
N GLN A 819 10.15 -13.37 -26.63
CA GLN A 819 10.80 -12.99 -25.36
C GLN A 819 11.84 -11.87 -25.50
N GLU A 820 11.63 -10.93 -26.43
CA GLU A 820 12.47 -9.74 -26.60
C GLU A 820 12.12 -8.67 -25.55
N TRP A 821 12.60 -8.86 -24.31
CA TRP A 821 12.17 -8.09 -23.12
C TRP A 821 12.43 -6.57 -23.20
N GLY A 822 13.56 -6.16 -23.78
CA GLY A 822 13.84 -4.73 -24.00
C GLY A 822 12.86 -4.11 -25.00
N LEU A 823 12.57 -4.84 -26.08
CA LEU A 823 11.66 -4.39 -27.14
C LEU A 823 10.21 -4.33 -26.67
N ILE A 824 9.74 -5.33 -25.92
CA ILE A 824 8.36 -5.32 -25.40
C ILE A 824 8.15 -4.20 -24.37
N ARG A 825 9.16 -3.88 -23.53
CA ARG A 825 9.13 -2.70 -22.65
C ARG A 825 9.01 -1.41 -23.45
N TYR A 826 9.80 -1.28 -24.51
CA TYR A 826 9.77 -0.12 -25.39
C TYR A 826 8.41 0.06 -26.06
N ILE A 827 7.86 -1.00 -26.69
CA ILE A 827 6.54 -0.95 -27.35
C ILE A 827 5.42 -0.69 -26.32
N SER A 828 5.50 -1.28 -25.13
CA SER A 828 4.57 -1.00 -24.03
C SER A 828 4.57 0.48 -23.64
N GLY A 829 5.76 1.10 -23.63
CA GLY A 829 5.93 2.53 -23.40
C GLY A 829 5.23 3.38 -24.46
N ILE A 830 5.35 3.01 -25.74
CA ILE A 830 4.70 3.70 -26.87
C ILE A 830 3.18 3.59 -26.78
N LEU A 831 2.68 2.37 -26.52
CA LEU A 831 1.25 2.08 -26.38
C LEU A 831 0.65 2.59 -25.06
N LYS A 832 1.47 3.16 -24.16
CA LYS A 832 1.09 3.54 -22.80
C LYS A 832 0.37 2.41 -22.03
N LYS A 833 0.83 1.17 -22.20
CA LYS A 833 0.24 0.02 -21.50
C LYS A 833 0.41 0.16 -19.98
N ARG A 834 -0.67 -0.11 -19.25
CA ARG A 834 -0.72 -0.09 -17.78
C ARG A 834 -0.71 -1.51 -17.23
N VAL A 835 0.02 -1.75 -16.16
CA VAL A 835 -0.14 -2.97 -15.36
C VAL A 835 -1.48 -2.88 -14.63
N GLU A 836 -2.37 -3.87 -14.81
CA GLU A 836 -3.74 -3.82 -14.27
C GLU A 836 -3.77 -3.64 -12.76
N VAL A 837 -2.91 -4.36 -12.04
CA VAL A 837 -2.84 -4.35 -10.56
C VAL A 837 -1.95 -3.23 -10.00
N LEU A 838 -1.62 -2.20 -10.79
CA LEU A 838 -0.67 -1.16 -10.40
C LEU A 838 -1.19 -0.29 -9.25
N ALA A 839 -2.47 0.07 -9.27
CA ALA A 839 -3.08 0.90 -8.24
C ALA A 839 -3.19 0.14 -6.91
N GLU A 840 -3.51 -1.16 -6.99
CA GLU A 840 -3.53 -2.11 -5.89
C GLU A 840 -2.12 -2.29 -5.31
N ALA A 841 -1.11 -2.50 -6.16
CA ALA A 841 0.30 -2.59 -5.74
C ALA A 841 0.78 -1.31 -5.03
N CYS A 842 0.40 -0.13 -5.55
CA CYS A 842 0.67 1.15 -4.91
C CYS A 842 -0.01 1.24 -3.54
N THR A 843 -1.29 0.85 -3.47
CA THR A 843 -2.06 0.79 -2.23
C THR A 843 -1.42 -0.15 -1.22
N ASP A 844 -1.02 -1.35 -1.61
CA ASP A 844 -0.38 -2.33 -0.74
C ASP A 844 0.89 -1.74 -0.11
N LEU A 845 1.73 -1.07 -0.89
CA LEU A 845 2.95 -0.44 -0.38
C LEU A 845 2.64 0.70 0.61
N LEU A 846 1.70 1.57 0.26
CA LEU A 846 1.27 2.67 1.15
C LEU A 846 0.61 2.14 2.42
N SER A 847 -0.15 1.04 2.32
CA SER A 847 -0.79 0.36 3.44
C SER A 847 0.24 -0.09 4.46
N HIS A 848 1.37 -0.61 4.00
CA HIS A 848 2.52 -0.99 4.81
C HIS A 848 3.38 0.21 5.25
N GLN A 849 2.84 1.43 5.18
CA GLN A 849 3.48 2.68 5.60
C GLN A 849 4.75 2.99 4.78
N LYS A 850 4.74 2.63 3.49
CA LYS A 850 5.84 2.93 2.56
C LYS A 850 5.37 3.99 1.56
N GLN A 851 5.78 5.25 1.77
CA GLN A 851 5.64 6.29 0.74
C GLN A 851 6.43 5.90 -0.49
N LEU A 852 5.95 6.25 -1.68
CA LEU A 852 6.64 5.94 -2.93
C LEU A 852 7.15 7.23 -3.57
N THR A 853 8.26 7.16 -4.27
CA THR A 853 8.63 8.19 -5.24
C THR A 853 8.98 7.57 -6.59
N VAL A 854 8.54 8.24 -7.64
CA VAL A 854 8.84 7.87 -9.03
C VAL A 854 9.63 8.99 -9.70
N GLY A 855 10.43 8.64 -10.70
CA GLY A 855 11.45 9.53 -11.24
C GLY A 855 12.73 9.57 -10.38
N LEU A 856 13.69 10.38 -10.81
CA LEU A 856 15.00 10.51 -10.17
C LEU A 856 15.13 11.87 -9.45
N PRO A 857 15.75 11.92 -8.26
CA PRO A 857 15.97 13.17 -7.53
C PRO A 857 16.92 14.14 -8.26
N PRO A 858 16.89 15.45 -7.94
CA PRO A 858 15.95 16.11 -7.01
C PRO A 858 14.61 16.50 -7.67
N GLU A 859 13.67 17.01 -6.87
CA GLU A 859 12.44 17.66 -7.36
C GLU A 859 12.79 18.78 -8.38
N PRO A 860 11.98 18.99 -9.44
CA PRO A 860 10.63 18.48 -9.68
C PRO A 860 10.56 17.17 -10.48
N ARG A 861 11.69 16.52 -10.79
CA ARG A 861 11.73 15.27 -11.56
C ARG A 861 11.26 14.07 -10.74
N GLU A 862 11.60 14.06 -9.46
CA GLU A 862 11.05 13.11 -8.51
C GLU A 862 9.64 13.55 -8.09
N LYS A 863 8.68 12.62 -8.12
CA LYS A 863 7.29 12.84 -7.69
C LYS A 863 6.98 11.94 -6.51
N ILE A 864 6.40 12.49 -5.45
CA ILE A 864 6.04 11.76 -4.23
C ILE A 864 4.60 11.27 -4.34
N ILE A 865 4.39 10.01 -4.02
CA ILE A 865 3.07 9.38 -3.87
C ILE A 865 2.94 9.05 -2.37
N ALA A 866 2.12 9.84 -1.68
CA ALA A 866 1.91 9.74 -0.23
C ALA A 866 0.52 9.18 0.14
N ALA A 867 -0.38 9.06 -0.84
CA ALA A 867 -1.71 8.48 -0.71
C ALA A 867 -2.02 7.68 -1.99
N PRO A 868 -2.89 6.66 -1.93
CA PRO A 868 -3.21 5.89 -3.12
C PRO A 868 -3.94 6.77 -4.12
N LEU A 869 -3.59 6.62 -5.40
CA LEU A 869 -4.11 7.44 -6.49
C LEU A 869 -5.04 6.60 -7.39
N PRO A 870 -6.03 7.22 -8.04
CA PRO A 870 -6.76 6.58 -9.13
C PRO A 870 -5.80 6.01 -10.20
N PRO A 871 -6.14 4.88 -10.85
CA PRO A 871 -5.26 4.21 -11.82
C PRO A 871 -4.72 5.13 -12.92
N ASP A 872 -5.56 6.02 -13.46
CA ASP A 872 -5.20 6.93 -14.55
C ASP A 872 -4.26 8.04 -14.07
N GLU A 873 -4.54 8.62 -12.91
CA GLU A 873 -3.67 9.63 -12.28
C GLU A 873 -2.30 9.04 -11.95
N LEU A 874 -2.26 7.84 -11.38
CA LEU A 874 -1.01 7.14 -11.07
C LEU A 874 -0.17 6.89 -12.33
N THR A 875 -0.81 6.43 -13.41
CA THR A 875 -0.14 6.17 -14.68
C THR A 875 0.42 7.45 -15.28
N ASN A 876 -0.39 8.51 -15.34
CA ASN A 876 0.03 9.81 -15.86
C ASN A 876 1.21 10.38 -15.06
N LEU A 877 1.18 10.26 -13.73
CA LEU A 877 2.27 10.71 -12.85
C LEU A 877 3.57 9.94 -13.12
N ILE A 878 3.52 8.61 -13.33
CA ILE A 878 4.70 7.80 -13.67
C ILE A 878 5.30 8.23 -15.02
N TYR A 879 4.47 8.42 -16.05
CA TYR A 879 4.94 8.87 -17.36
C TYR A 879 5.50 10.30 -17.30
N GLU A 880 4.88 11.20 -16.55
CA GLU A 880 5.39 12.57 -16.33
C GLU A 880 6.76 12.55 -15.64
N ALA A 881 6.92 11.76 -14.57
CA ALA A 881 8.17 11.64 -13.82
C ALA A 881 9.31 11.00 -14.63
N SER A 882 8.96 10.11 -15.57
CA SER A 882 9.93 9.43 -16.45
C SER A 882 10.38 10.30 -17.65
N GLY A 883 9.68 11.42 -17.91
CA GLY A 883 10.04 12.38 -18.95
C GLY A 883 9.99 11.79 -20.36
N GLN A 884 11.12 11.81 -21.07
CA GLN A 884 11.20 11.30 -22.45
C GLN A 884 11.50 9.80 -22.53
N ASP A 885 11.83 9.15 -21.40
CA ASP A 885 12.16 7.73 -21.37
C ASP A 885 10.91 6.89 -21.06
N ILE A 886 10.18 6.55 -22.12
CA ILE A 886 8.96 5.77 -22.06
C ILE A 886 9.19 4.34 -21.54
N SER A 887 10.41 3.81 -21.67
CA SER A 887 10.74 2.45 -21.23
C SER A 887 10.99 2.40 -19.72
N ILE A 888 11.57 3.46 -19.15
CA ILE A 888 11.71 3.61 -17.69
C ILE A 888 10.34 3.74 -17.01
N ALA A 889 9.35 4.35 -17.66
CA ALA A 889 7.98 4.38 -17.13
C ALA A 889 7.41 2.96 -16.95
N VAL A 890 7.62 2.08 -17.93
CA VAL A 890 7.21 0.66 -17.86
C VAL A 890 7.98 -0.09 -16.78
N LEU A 891 9.30 0.09 -16.71
CA LEU A 891 10.13 -0.53 -15.67
C LEU A 891 9.73 -0.04 -14.27
N THR A 892 9.36 1.23 -14.11
CA THR A 892 8.86 1.78 -12.84
C THR A 892 7.59 1.06 -12.39
N GLN A 893 6.65 0.81 -13.31
CA GLN A 893 5.44 0.02 -13.03
C GLN A 893 5.79 -1.41 -12.58
N GLU A 894 6.72 -2.09 -13.27
CA GLU A 894 7.17 -3.43 -12.88
C GLU A 894 7.78 -3.46 -11.47
N ILE A 895 8.73 -2.56 -11.19
CA ILE A 895 9.39 -2.50 -9.89
C ILE A 895 8.37 -2.21 -8.79
N MET A 896 7.38 -1.36 -9.02
CA MET A 896 6.27 -1.14 -8.06
C MET A 896 5.53 -2.44 -7.75
N VAL A 897 5.14 -3.22 -8.77
CA VAL A 897 4.46 -4.51 -8.56
C VAL A 897 5.37 -5.50 -7.83
N TYR A 898 6.65 -5.58 -8.16
CA TYR A 898 7.58 -6.48 -7.47
C TYR A 898 7.80 -6.08 -6.01
N LEU A 899 7.90 -4.79 -5.72
CA LEU A 899 7.95 -4.28 -4.34
C LEU A 899 6.68 -4.67 -3.58
N ALA A 900 5.50 -4.53 -4.20
CA ALA A 900 4.24 -4.95 -3.60
C ALA A 900 4.16 -6.47 -3.35
N MET A 901 4.70 -7.29 -4.25
CA MET A 901 4.82 -8.74 -4.02
C MET A 901 5.73 -9.04 -2.82
N TYR A 902 6.85 -8.32 -2.68
CA TYR A 902 7.79 -8.53 -1.58
C TYR A 902 7.27 -8.02 -0.25
N VAL A 903 6.55 -6.89 -0.20
CA VAL A 903 6.03 -6.37 1.07
C VAL A 903 4.98 -7.30 1.66
N ARG A 904 4.17 -7.95 0.80
CA ARG A 904 3.18 -8.97 1.20
C ARG A 904 3.84 -10.28 1.66
N SER A 905 4.82 -10.78 0.91
CA SER A 905 5.43 -12.10 1.18
C SER A 905 6.58 -12.08 2.18
N GLN A 906 7.34 -10.99 2.24
CA GLN A 906 8.55 -10.82 3.05
C GLN A 906 8.65 -9.38 3.60
N PRO A 907 7.70 -8.91 4.45
CA PRO A 907 7.65 -7.54 4.97
C PRO A 907 8.94 -7.11 5.70
N GLY A 908 9.67 -8.06 6.27
CA GLY A 908 10.97 -7.81 6.92
C GLY A 908 12.05 -7.20 6.02
N LEU A 909 11.93 -7.30 4.69
CA LEU A 909 12.85 -6.64 3.74
C LEU A 909 12.75 -5.10 3.80
N PHE A 910 11.60 -4.58 4.25
CA PHE A 910 11.26 -3.17 4.28
C PHE A 910 11.39 -2.55 5.67
N GLY A 911 11.97 -3.28 6.63
CA GLY A 911 12.17 -2.79 7.98
C GLY A 911 12.97 -1.48 7.99
N GLU A 912 12.49 -0.49 8.76
CA GLU A 912 13.12 0.83 8.93
C GLU A 912 13.31 1.63 7.62
N MET A 913 12.42 1.42 6.65
CA MET A 913 12.33 2.21 5.43
C MET A 913 10.93 2.85 5.39
N LEU A 914 10.80 4.19 5.40
CA LEU A 914 9.49 4.84 5.27
C LEU A 914 9.17 5.23 3.83
N ARG A 915 10.19 5.44 3.00
CA ARG A 915 10.03 5.86 1.60
C ARG A 915 10.83 4.98 0.64
N LEU A 916 10.15 4.46 -0.38
CA LEU A 916 10.72 3.69 -1.47
C LEU A 916 10.92 4.58 -2.70
N ARG A 917 12.18 4.93 -2.97
CA ARG A 917 12.55 5.80 -4.08
C ARG A 917 12.86 4.95 -5.32
N ILE A 918 11.84 4.67 -6.13
CA ILE A 918 11.90 3.66 -7.19
C ILE A 918 12.98 4.01 -8.22
N GLY A 919 13.12 5.29 -8.59
CA GLY A 919 14.19 5.72 -9.50
C GLY A 919 15.60 5.45 -8.97
N LEU A 920 15.84 5.67 -7.67
CA LEU A 920 17.12 5.35 -7.04
C LEU A 920 17.36 3.84 -6.94
N ILE A 921 16.31 3.05 -6.69
CA ILE A 921 16.39 1.59 -6.69
C ILE A 921 16.82 1.09 -8.07
N ILE A 922 16.21 1.59 -9.16
CA ILE A 922 16.60 1.26 -10.54
C ILE A 922 18.07 1.65 -10.79
N GLN A 923 18.51 2.82 -10.31
CA GLN A 923 19.91 3.25 -10.44
C GLN A 923 20.89 2.32 -9.73
N VAL A 924 20.54 1.88 -8.52
CA VAL A 924 21.33 0.92 -7.75
C VAL A 924 21.39 -0.43 -8.49
N MET A 925 20.28 -0.89 -9.04
CA MET A 925 20.23 -2.13 -9.83
C MET A 925 21.16 -2.06 -11.05
N ALA A 926 21.12 -0.96 -11.81
CA ALA A 926 22.02 -0.75 -12.95
C ALA A 926 23.51 -0.70 -12.52
N THR A 927 23.80 -0.02 -11.41
CA THR A 927 25.17 0.12 -10.89
C THR A 927 25.72 -1.22 -10.41
N GLU A 928 24.90 -2.04 -9.75
CA GLU A 928 25.30 -3.37 -9.30
C GLU A 928 25.49 -4.36 -10.46
N LEU A 929 24.69 -4.23 -11.52
CA LEU A 929 24.93 -4.98 -12.77
C LEU A 929 26.25 -4.56 -13.43
N ALA A 930 26.53 -3.26 -13.52
CA ALA A 930 27.78 -2.76 -14.09
C ALA A 930 29.01 -3.33 -13.37
N ARG A 931 28.96 -3.35 -12.02
CA ARG A 931 30.01 -3.93 -11.18
C ARG A 931 30.13 -5.44 -11.38
N SER A 932 29.01 -6.16 -11.39
CA SER A 932 29.02 -7.63 -11.44
C SER A 932 29.44 -8.15 -12.82
N LEU A 933 29.06 -7.45 -13.90
CA LEU A 933 29.42 -7.78 -15.28
C LEU A 933 30.75 -7.15 -15.72
N ASN A 934 31.36 -6.30 -14.87
CA ASN A 934 32.56 -5.52 -15.18
C ASN A 934 32.44 -4.75 -16.52
N CYS A 935 31.31 -4.09 -16.73
CA CYS A 935 30.96 -3.40 -17.97
C CYS A 935 30.72 -1.90 -17.76
N SER A 936 30.59 -1.15 -18.86
CA SER A 936 30.22 0.26 -18.78
C SER A 936 28.80 0.44 -18.22
N GLY A 937 28.50 1.61 -17.64
CA GLY A 937 27.15 1.91 -17.13
C GLY A 937 26.08 1.94 -18.24
N GLU A 938 26.48 2.22 -19.48
CA GLU A 938 25.62 2.21 -20.66
C GLU A 938 25.24 0.77 -21.02
N GLU A 939 26.23 -0.13 -21.14
CA GLU A 939 26.00 -1.57 -21.33
C GLU A 939 25.18 -2.20 -20.19
N ALA A 940 25.39 -1.75 -18.95
CA ALA A 940 24.65 -2.25 -17.80
C ALA A 940 23.18 -1.84 -17.83
N SER A 941 22.89 -0.61 -18.29
CA SER A 941 21.51 -0.12 -18.43
C SER A 941 20.76 -0.86 -19.54
N GLU A 942 21.43 -1.11 -20.67
CA GLU A 942 20.88 -1.94 -21.75
C GLU A 942 20.66 -3.39 -21.28
N SER A 943 21.61 -3.96 -20.54
CA SER A 943 21.48 -5.30 -19.96
C SER A 943 20.31 -5.38 -18.97
N LEU A 944 20.10 -4.34 -18.15
CA LEU A 944 18.96 -4.23 -17.24
C LEU A 944 17.64 -4.25 -18.02
N MET A 945 17.50 -3.43 -19.07
CA MET A 945 16.28 -3.37 -19.88
C MET A 945 15.96 -4.70 -20.60
N ASN A 946 16.96 -5.54 -20.82
CA ASN A 946 16.80 -6.86 -21.45
C ASN A 946 16.58 -8.01 -20.46
N LEU A 947 16.59 -7.78 -19.15
CA LEU A 947 16.28 -8.83 -18.17
C LEU A 947 14.83 -9.30 -18.30
N SER A 948 14.61 -10.61 -18.13
CA SER A 948 13.26 -11.16 -17.97
C SER A 948 12.57 -10.56 -16.72
N PRO A 949 11.23 -10.51 -16.67
CA PRO A 949 10.48 -10.15 -15.46
C PRO A 949 10.97 -10.87 -14.20
N PHE A 950 11.21 -12.18 -14.27
CA PHE A 950 11.69 -12.96 -13.14
C PHE A 950 13.11 -12.56 -12.71
N ASP A 951 14.04 -12.37 -13.65
CA ASP A 951 15.42 -12.01 -13.31
C ASP A 951 15.48 -10.56 -12.79
N MET A 952 14.64 -9.66 -13.30
CA MET A 952 14.45 -8.29 -12.77
C MET A 952 13.97 -8.32 -11.31
N LYS A 953 12.92 -9.09 -11.03
CA LYS A 953 12.38 -9.30 -9.67
C LYS A 953 13.42 -9.94 -8.75
N SER A 954 14.23 -10.85 -9.26
CA SER A 954 15.31 -11.51 -8.51
C SER A 954 16.43 -10.53 -8.17
N LEU A 955 16.86 -9.69 -9.12
CA LEU A 955 17.85 -8.64 -8.86
C LEU A 955 17.38 -7.71 -7.73
N LEU A 956 16.12 -7.27 -7.79
CA LEU A 956 15.52 -6.42 -6.77
C LEU A 956 15.57 -7.06 -5.37
N HIS A 957 15.28 -8.36 -5.25
CA HIS A 957 15.37 -9.07 -3.97
C HIS A 957 16.77 -9.03 -3.37
N HIS A 958 17.80 -9.23 -4.18
CA HIS A 958 19.19 -9.19 -3.72
C HIS A 958 19.58 -7.78 -3.25
N ILE A 959 19.11 -6.74 -3.94
CA ILE A 959 19.30 -5.34 -3.53
C ILE A 959 18.64 -5.07 -2.17
N LEU A 960 17.38 -5.47 -1.99
CA LEU A 960 16.64 -5.22 -0.75
C LEU A 960 17.16 -6.04 0.43
N SER A 961 17.52 -7.31 0.20
CA SER A 961 18.07 -8.21 1.23
C SER A 961 19.51 -7.86 1.64
N GLY A 962 20.25 -7.18 0.76
CA GLY A 962 21.66 -6.84 1.00
C GLY A 962 22.60 -8.05 1.00
N LYS A 963 22.15 -9.21 0.50
CA LYS A 963 22.97 -10.41 0.29
C LYS A 963 23.87 -10.25 -0.93
N GLU A 964 25.02 -10.91 -0.92
CA GLU A 964 25.89 -11.02 -2.10
C GLU A 964 25.27 -11.96 -3.14
N PHE A 965 25.48 -11.68 -4.43
CA PHE A 965 24.95 -12.45 -5.55
C PHE A 965 25.92 -12.45 -6.73
N GLY A 966 25.86 -13.51 -7.54
CA GLY A 966 26.65 -13.65 -8.77
C GLY A 966 25.80 -13.33 -10.00
N VAL A 967 26.44 -12.77 -11.02
CA VAL A 967 25.83 -12.50 -12.33
C VAL A 967 26.70 -13.13 -13.41
N GLU A 968 26.13 -14.02 -14.22
CA GLU A 968 26.84 -14.68 -15.32
C GLU A 968 26.20 -14.34 -16.67
N ARG A 969 27.04 -14.07 -17.68
CA ARG A 969 26.60 -13.98 -19.09
C ARG A 969 26.51 -15.39 -19.66
N SER A 970 25.31 -15.86 -19.96
CA SER A 970 25.09 -17.13 -20.64
C SER A 970 25.37 -16.98 -22.14
N MET A 971 26.38 -17.69 -22.66
CA MET A 971 26.58 -17.83 -24.11
C MET A 971 25.63 -18.93 -24.62
N ARG A 972 24.52 -18.55 -25.28
CA ARG A 972 23.74 -19.51 -26.07
C ARG A 972 24.53 -19.91 -27.33
N PRO A 973 24.43 -21.15 -27.83
CA PRO A 973 25.13 -21.57 -29.04
C PRO A 973 24.68 -20.74 -30.26
N ILE A 974 25.67 -20.40 -31.08
CA ILE A 974 25.62 -19.61 -32.30
C ILE A 974 24.69 -20.29 -33.30
N ASP A 975 23.46 -19.78 -33.51
CA ASP A 975 22.67 -20.03 -34.74
C ASP A 975 21.51 -19.02 -34.95
N SER A 976 21.55 -17.84 -34.31
CA SER A 976 20.64 -16.73 -34.66
C SER A 976 21.36 -15.39 -34.54
N SER A 977 21.44 -14.64 -35.63
CA SER A 977 22.29 -13.45 -35.80
C SER A 977 21.77 -12.17 -35.12
N ALA A 978 20.93 -12.28 -34.09
CA ALA A 978 20.44 -11.14 -33.31
C ALA A 978 19.94 -11.59 -31.92
N VAL A 979 20.84 -11.92 -30.98
CA VAL A 979 20.46 -12.11 -29.57
C VAL A 979 21.58 -11.57 -28.67
N SER A 980 21.29 -10.53 -27.90
CA SER A 980 22.15 -10.04 -26.81
C SER A 980 22.37 -11.15 -25.76
N PRO A 981 23.55 -11.24 -25.13
CA PRO A 981 23.84 -12.32 -24.19
C PRO A 981 22.82 -12.34 -23.03
N ALA A 982 22.17 -13.49 -22.80
CA ALA A 982 21.23 -13.64 -21.70
C ALA A 982 21.98 -13.56 -20.37
N VAL A 983 21.59 -12.61 -19.52
CA VAL A 983 22.16 -12.41 -18.18
C VAL A 983 21.36 -13.25 -17.19
N SER A 984 22.03 -14.14 -16.45
CA SER A 984 21.42 -14.96 -15.40
C SER A 984 21.93 -14.55 -14.02
N ILE A 985 21.02 -14.46 -13.04
CA ILE A 985 21.31 -14.07 -11.66
C ILE A 985 21.20 -15.30 -10.75
N HIS A 986 22.26 -15.60 -10.01
CA HIS A 986 22.32 -16.75 -9.10
C HIS A 986 22.75 -16.34 -7.69
N GLU A 987 22.17 -17.00 -6.68
CA GLU A 987 22.58 -16.83 -5.28
C GLU A 987 23.93 -17.52 -5.08
N THR A 988 24.97 -16.74 -4.74
CA THR A 988 26.27 -17.29 -4.33
C THR A 988 26.16 -17.76 -2.88
N GLY A 989 26.58 -19.00 -2.61
CA GLY A 989 26.51 -19.59 -1.28
C GLY A 989 27.18 -18.74 -0.19
N HIS A 990 26.63 -18.79 1.03
CA HIS A 990 27.00 -18.00 2.21
C HIS A 990 28.52 -17.77 2.40
N THR A 991 29.02 -16.66 1.87
CA THR A 991 30.31 -16.07 2.24
C THR A 991 30.04 -14.85 3.12
N GLY A 992 30.07 -15.04 4.45
CA GLY A 992 30.23 -13.94 5.42
C GLY A 992 28.97 -13.19 5.88
N ALA A 993 28.63 -13.37 7.18
CA ALA A 993 27.93 -12.44 8.07
C ALA A 993 26.52 -11.90 7.70
N THR A 994 25.47 -12.74 7.82
CA THR A 994 24.06 -12.30 7.78
C THR A 994 23.27 -12.50 9.08
N LYS A 995 23.94 -12.50 10.24
CA LYS A 995 23.26 -12.36 11.54
C LYS A 995 23.83 -11.17 12.32
N THR A 996 23.05 -10.09 12.36
CA THR A 996 23.03 -9.06 13.42
C THR A 996 24.38 -8.65 14.03
N GLU A 997 25.25 -8.02 13.26
CA GLU A 997 26.36 -7.21 13.81
C GLU A 997 25.95 -5.77 14.17
N ARG A 998 24.64 -5.53 14.42
CA ARG A 998 24.17 -4.33 15.13
C ARG A 998 24.59 -4.33 16.62
N THR A 999 25.25 -5.39 17.09
CA THR A 999 25.83 -5.52 18.43
C THR A 999 27.01 -4.58 18.67
N GLY A 1000 27.65 -4.03 17.62
CA GLY A 1000 28.75 -3.07 17.77
C GLY A 1000 28.37 -1.85 18.63
N ILE A 1001 27.15 -1.32 18.44
CA ILE A 1001 26.65 -0.14 19.18
C ILE A 1001 26.38 -0.47 20.65
N SER A 1002 25.78 -1.63 20.94
CA SER A 1002 25.59 -2.09 22.32
C SER A 1002 26.92 -2.40 23.01
N ARG A 1003 27.91 -2.89 22.25
CA ARG A 1003 29.25 -3.23 22.75
C ARG A 1003 30.03 -1.95 23.07
N LEU A 1004 29.97 -0.92 22.22
CA LEU A 1004 30.54 0.40 22.47
C LEU A 1004 29.87 1.07 23.69
N ARG A 1005 28.53 0.97 23.83
CA ARG A 1005 27.81 1.46 25.02
C ARG A 1005 28.20 0.70 26.30
N VAL A 1006 28.42 -0.61 26.21
CA VAL A 1006 28.90 -1.44 27.34
C VAL A 1006 30.35 -1.14 27.69
N GLU A 1007 31.22 -0.93 26.69
CA GLU A 1007 32.63 -0.55 26.86
C GLU A 1007 32.77 0.86 27.46
N MET A 1008 31.94 1.83 27.03
CA MET A 1008 31.87 3.17 27.61
C MET A 1008 31.35 3.12 29.06
N LYS A 1009 30.30 2.34 29.35
CA LYS A 1009 29.80 2.14 30.74
C LYS A 1009 30.79 1.37 31.62
N GLN A 1010 31.67 0.54 31.06
CA GLN A 1010 32.72 -0.17 31.80
C GLN A 1010 33.92 0.73 32.13
N MET A 1011 34.18 1.78 31.34
CA MET A 1011 35.19 2.80 31.67
C MET A 1011 34.78 3.63 32.89
N ASP A 1012 33.50 4.03 33.02
CA ASP A 1012 32.99 4.75 34.19
C ASP A 1012 33.16 3.99 35.51
N ARG A 1013 33.00 2.66 35.49
CA ARG A 1013 33.18 1.84 36.70
C ARG A 1013 34.65 1.68 37.13
N ARG A 1014 35.61 1.83 36.21
CA ARG A 1014 37.04 1.70 36.56
C ARG A 1014 37.61 2.96 37.20
N LEU A 1015 37.02 4.12 36.95
CA LEU A 1015 37.45 5.41 37.52
C LEU A 1015 36.94 5.63 38.96
N SER A 1016 35.95 4.86 39.43
CA SER A 1016 35.42 4.94 40.81
C SER A 1016 36.12 4.03 41.84
N THR A 1017 37.18 3.30 41.48
CA THR A 1017 37.79 2.29 42.38
C THR A 1017 39.29 2.45 42.64
N ASP A 1018 39.87 3.63 42.36
CA ASP A 1018 41.30 3.90 42.61
C ASP A 1018 41.50 5.08 43.59
N GLU A 1019 40.90 4.98 44.76
CA GLU A 1019 41.38 5.64 45.97
C GLU A 1019 41.42 4.61 47.11
N GLN A 1020 42.50 3.82 47.18
CA GLN A 1020 43.19 3.42 48.42
C GLN A 1020 44.13 2.22 48.19
N LEU A 1021 45.36 2.38 48.71
CA LEU A 1021 46.43 1.38 48.92
C LEU A 1021 47.23 1.05 47.64
N PHE A 1022 48.55 1.23 47.56
CA PHE A 1022 49.55 0.59 48.42
C PHE A 1022 50.94 1.28 48.39
N TYR A 1023 51.58 1.29 49.55
CA TYR A 1023 53.03 1.42 49.75
C TYR A 1023 53.72 0.07 49.47
N GLY A 1024 54.84 0.10 48.74
CA GLY A 1024 56.02 -0.75 48.98
C GLY A 1024 56.08 -2.15 48.36
N GLY A 1025 57.23 -2.45 47.73
CA GLY A 1025 57.82 -3.80 47.75
C GLY A 1025 58.23 -4.40 46.39
N HIS A 1026 59.54 -4.46 46.16
CA HIS A 1026 60.23 -5.18 45.08
C HIS A 1026 59.96 -6.70 45.05
N SER A 1027 59.96 -7.34 43.86
CA SER A 1027 60.93 -8.40 43.49
C SER A 1027 60.70 -9.03 42.10
N VAL A 1028 61.85 -9.15 41.42
CA VAL A 1028 62.35 -9.77 40.18
C VAL A 1028 61.85 -11.17 39.78
N THR A 1029 61.99 -11.44 38.46
CA THR A 1029 62.25 -12.71 37.70
C THR A 1029 61.05 -13.32 36.98
N SER A 1030 61.12 -13.98 35.81
CA SER A 1030 61.94 -13.93 34.58
C SER A 1030 61.40 -15.03 33.63
N SER A 1031 61.65 -14.91 32.31
CA SER A 1031 61.75 -15.99 31.29
C SER A 1031 60.54 -16.35 30.39
N ILE A 1032 60.60 -15.86 29.15
CA ILE A 1032 60.90 -16.59 27.89
C ILE A 1032 60.01 -17.79 27.44
N HIS A 1033 59.34 -17.54 26.29
CA HIS A 1033 58.93 -18.36 25.13
C HIS A 1033 57.77 -19.39 25.14
N SER A 1034 56.94 -19.19 24.09
CA SER A 1034 56.31 -20.17 23.17
C SER A 1034 54.93 -20.74 23.53
N SER A 1035 53.94 -20.56 22.64
CA SER A 1035 53.47 -21.63 21.72
C SER A 1035 52.20 -21.29 20.92
N ARG A 1036 52.34 -21.40 19.58
CA ARG A 1036 51.46 -22.06 18.60
C ARG A 1036 50.01 -21.58 18.37
N SER A 1037 49.87 -20.96 17.21
CA SER A 1037 48.77 -21.12 16.25
C SER A 1037 48.61 -22.59 15.83
N MET A 1038 47.37 -23.09 15.78
CA MET A 1038 47.00 -24.32 15.06
C MET A 1038 45.96 -24.01 13.98
N ARG A 1039 46.32 -24.38 12.75
CA ARG A 1039 45.43 -24.55 11.59
C ARG A 1039 44.49 -25.75 11.81
N CYS A 1040 43.28 -25.66 11.28
CA CYS A 1040 42.58 -26.82 10.74
C CYS A 1040 42.44 -26.64 9.22
N SER A 1041 42.92 -27.63 8.48
CA SER A 1041 42.83 -27.77 7.03
C SER A 1041 41.86 -28.90 6.69
N ASN A 1042 41.22 -28.86 5.53
CA ASN A 1042 40.78 -30.05 4.77
C ASN A 1042 40.41 -29.64 3.30
N PRO A 1043 40.29 -30.57 2.32
CA PRO A 1043 41.33 -30.77 1.29
C PRO A 1043 40.91 -30.53 -0.19
N SER A 1044 41.94 -30.38 -1.04
CA SER A 1044 42.10 -30.49 -2.52
C SER A 1044 41.15 -31.48 -3.26
N SER A 1045 40.58 -31.26 -4.47
CA SER A 1045 41.08 -30.98 -5.85
C SER A 1045 39.86 -31.00 -6.85
N PRO A 1046 39.92 -30.83 -8.21
CA PRO A 1046 41.09 -30.76 -9.13
C PRO A 1046 41.08 -29.71 -10.29
N SER A 1047 42.31 -29.41 -10.74
CA SER A 1047 42.77 -29.25 -12.13
C SER A 1047 42.38 -28.03 -12.97
N SER A 1048 43.28 -27.05 -12.94
CA SER A 1048 43.64 -26.20 -14.08
C SER A 1048 44.54 -26.95 -15.07
N THR A 1049 44.27 -26.78 -16.37
CA THR A 1049 45.20 -27.11 -17.47
C THR A 1049 46.09 -25.90 -17.78
N LEU A 1050 47.40 -26.15 -17.78
CA LEU A 1050 48.53 -25.24 -18.07
C LEU A 1050 48.48 -24.71 -19.52
N SER A 1051 49.02 -23.53 -19.86
CA SER A 1051 50.45 -23.23 -20.13
C SER A 1051 50.61 -21.77 -20.69
N PRO A 1052 51.79 -21.28 -21.16
CA PRO A 1052 52.74 -20.43 -20.41
C PRO A 1052 53.00 -19.05 -21.10
N THR A 1053 53.49 -18.03 -20.40
CA THR A 1053 54.89 -17.48 -20.44
C THR A 1053 54.77 -16.08 -19.80
N GLY A 1054 55.50 -15.68 -18.76
CA GLY A 1054 56.92 -15.37 -18.75
C GLY A 1054 57.14 -13.93 -18.23
N SER A 1055 57.90 -13.82 -17.13
CA SER A 1055 58.55 -12.64 -16.54
C SER A 1055 57.83 -11.88 -15.42
N GLY A 1056 58.49 -11.87 -14.27
CA GLY A 1056 58.02 -11.42 -12.96
C GLY A 1056 57.66 -9.94 -12.82
N GLY A 1057 56.64 -9.72 -12.00
CA GLY A 1057 56.33 -8.50 -11.27
C GLY A 1057 55.49 -8.91 -10.06
N ASN A 1058 55.85 -8.44 -8.86
CA ASN A 1058 55.17 -8.75 -7.61
C ASN A 1058 53.66 -8.44 -7.69
N HIS A 1059 52.83 -9.46 -7.87
CA HIS A 1059 51.40 -9.36 -7.58
C HIS A 1059 51.23 -9.38 -6.07
N PHE A 1060 51.03 -8.20 -5.46
CA PHE A 1060 50.22 -8.14 -4.24
C PHE A 1060 48.86 -8.75 -4.61
N THR A 1061 48.46 -9.80 -3.92
CA THR A 1061 47.09 -10.31 -3.96
C THR A 1061 46.21 -9.25 -3.30
N TRP A 1062 45.42 -8.54 -4.10
CA TRP A 1062 44.40 -7.63 -3.59
C TRP A 1062 43.32 -8.48 -2.92
N ASP A 1063 43.02 -8.20 -1.66
CA ASP A 1063 42.00 -8.90 -0.88
C ASP A 1063 40.61 -8.56 -1.44
N ASP A 1064 39.73 -9.56 -1.61
CA ASP A 1064 38.34 -9.44 -2.10
C ASP A 1064 37.40 -8.59 -1.20
N HIS A 1065 37.95 -7.92 -0.17
CA HIS A 1065 37.19 -7.21 0.87
C HIS A 1065 37.11 -5.68 0.67
N HIS A 1066 37.79 -5.09 -0.33
CA HIS A 1066 37.76 -3.65 -0.56
C HIS A 1066 36.47 -3.20 -1.27
N GLY A 1067 35.81 -2.15 -0.77
CA GLY A 1067 34.56 -1.58 -1.31
C GLY A 1067 33.28 -2.11 -0.68
N GLN A 1068 33.35 -3.05 0.28
CA GLN A 1068 32.18 -3.70 0.87
C GLN A 1068 31.33 -2.73 1.70
N TRP A 1069 31.96 -1.87 2.52
CA TRP A 1069 31.23 -0.93 3.37
C TRP A 1069 30.75 0.28 2.60
N LEU A 1070 31.54 0.76 1.62
CA LEU A 1070 31.08 1.81 0.70
C LEU A 1070 29.84 1.33 -0.06
N ARG A 1071 29.84 0.09 -0.56
CA ARG A 1071 28.68 -0.52 -1.19
C ARG A 1071 27.49 -0.58 -0.23
N ARG A 1072 27.68 -1.06 1.01
CA ARG A 1072 26.63 -1.12 2.02
C ARG A 1072 25.99 0.26 2.29
N ARG A 1073 26.81 1.30 2.47
CA ARG A 1073 26.35 2.68 2.69
C ARG A 1073 25.61 3.25 1.48
N ARG A 1074 26.06 2.96 0.26
CA ARG A 1074 25.34 3.34 -0.96
C ARG A 1074 23.96 2.69 -1.04
N LEU A 1075 23.87 1.40 -0.72
CA LEU A 1075 22.60 0.66 -0.69
C LEU A 1075 21.66 1.22 0.37
N ASP A 1076 22.09 1.20 1.64
CA ASP A 1076 21.27 1.65 2.77
C ASP A 1076 20.94 3.15 2.67
N GLY A 1077 21.83 3.96 2.08
CA GLY A 1077 21.59 5.37 1.80
C GLY A 1077 20.58 5.59 0.69
N ALA A 1078 20.68 4.88 -0.43
CA ALA A 1078 19.76 5.04 -1.56
C ALA A 1078 18.32 4.66 -1.20
N ILE A 1079 18.15 3.69 -0.31
CA ILE A 1079 16.84 3.23 0.17
C ILE A 1079 16.43 3.87 1.52
N ASN A 1080 17.22 4.81 2.05
CA ASN A 1080 17.00 5.51 3.33
C ASN A 1080 16.73 4.58 4.53
N ARG A 1081 17.43 3.46 4.61
CA ARG A 1081 17.28 2.53 5.73
C ARG A 1081 18.00 3.08 6.97
N VAL A 1082 17.27 3.32 8.05
CA VAL A 1082 17.83 3.79 9.34
C VAL A 1082 17.79 2.70 10.43
N PRO A 1083 18.43 2.86 11.59
CA PRO A 1083 18.29 1.91 12.69
C PRO A 1083 16.99 2.05 13.47
N VAL A 1084 16.56 0.94 14.10
CA VAL A 1084 15.35 0.89 14.93
C VAL A 1084 15.37 1.97 16.02
N GLY A 1085 14.27 2.71 16.11
CA GLY A 1085 14.10 3.78 17.08
C GLY A 1085 14.82 5.08 16.72
N PHE A 1086 15.34 5.23 15.49
CA PHE A 1086 16.09 6.40 15.05
C PHE A 1086 15.28 7.69 15.22
N TYR A 1087 14.06 7.74 14.69
CA TYR A 1087 13.23 8.96 14.74
C TYR A 1087 12.87 9.37 16.17
N GLN A 1088 12.50 8.43 17.05
CA GLN A 1088 12.24 8.75 18.47
C GLN A 1088 13.47 9.35 19.15
N LYS A 1089 14.68 8.89 18.79
CA LYS A 1089 15.92 9.45 19.33
C LYS A 1089 16.22 10.85 18.76
N VAL A 1090 15.96 11.08 17.47
CA VAL A 1090 16.05 12.42 16.86
C VAL A 1090 15.10 13.39 17.56
N TRP A 1091 13.87 12.97 17.85
CA TRP A 1091 12.90 13.77 18.60
C TRP A 1091 13.45 14.19 19.97
N LYS A 1092 14.04 13.25 20.73
CA LYS A 1092 14.68 13.53 22.02
C LYS A 1092 15.88 14.47 21.92
N ILE A 1093 16.66 14.39 20.84
CA ILE A 1093 17.77 15.32 20.59
C ILE A 1093 17.22 16.74 20.37
N LEU A 1094 16.18 16.89 19.55
CA LEU A 1094 15.55 18.19 19.25
C LEU A 1094 14.93 18.87 20.47
N GLN A 1095 14.56 18.12 21.51
CA GLN A 1095 14.13 18.70 22.77
C GLN A 1095 15.24 19.45 23.52
N LYS A 1096 16.52 19.12 23.24
CA LYS A 1096 17.69 19.66 23.94
C LYS A 1096 18.50 20.66 23.12
N CYS A 1097 18.17 20.90 21.85
CA CYS A 1097 18.89 21.85 21.00
C CYS A 1097 17.91 22.77 20.26
N HIS A 1098 18.40 23.81 19.58
CA HIS A 1098 17.52 24.68 18.79
C HIS A 1098 17.08 24.03 17.47
N GLY A 1099 17.89 23.10 16.95
CA GLY A 1099 17.59 22.31 15.75
C GLY A 1099 18.79 21.50 15.29
N LEU A 1100 18.57 20.63 14.30
CA LEU A 1100 19.62 19.88 13.59
C LEU A 1100 19.74 20.43 12.18
N SER A 1101 20.95 20.84 11.78
CA SER A 1101 21.22 21.30 10.42
C SER A 1101 21.93 20.20 9.62
N ILE A 1102 21.37 19.86 8.46
CA ILE A 1102 21.89 18.87 7.51
C ILE A 1102 21.85 19.50 6.13
N ASP A 1103 23.01 19.61 5.48
CA ASP A 1103 23.19 20.23 4.16
C ASP A 1103 22.56 21.64 4.06
N GLY A 1104 22.67 22.42 5.14
CA GLY A 1104 22.09 23.77 5.25
C GLY A 1104 20.59 23.82 5.56
N TYR A 1105 19.88 22.70 5.50
CA TYR A 1105 18.47 22.61 5.92
C TYR A 1105 18.39 22.36 7.42
N VAL A 1106 17.51 23.10 8.11
CA VAL A 1106 17.35 23.00 9.56
C VAL A 1106 16.07 22.26 9.89
N LEU A 1107 16.17 21.19 10.66
CA LEU A 1107 15.07 20.58 11.39
C LEU A 1107 14.94 21.29 12.74
N PRO A 1108 13.94 22.18 12.91
CA PRO A 1108 13.85 23.02 14.10
C PRO A 1108 13.29 22.25 15.30
N SER A 1109 13.67 22.67 16.50
CA SER A 1109 13.08 22.17 17.75
C SER A 1109 11.57 22.42 17.87
N SER A 1110 11.03 23.42 17.15
CA SER A 1110 9.59 23.70 17.10
C SER A 1110 8.78 22.50 16.60
N THR A 1111 9.36 21.63 15.76
CA THR A 1111 8.72 20.40 15.31
C THR A 1111 8.27 19.51 16.47
N THR A 1112 8.99 19.51 17.61
CA THR A 1112 8.60 18.74 18.81
C THR A 1112 7.37 19.30 19.53
N LYS A 1113 7.03 20.57 19.27
CA LYS A 1113 5.81 21.22 19.76
C LYS A 1113 4.60 20.80 18.93
N GLU A 1114 4.79 20.63 17.63
CA GLU A 1114 3.74 20.26 16.68
C GLU A 1114 3.43 18.75 16.74
N MET A 1115 4.45 17.92 16.92
CA MET A 1115 4.36 16.46 16.75
C MET A 1115 4.89 15.67 17.95
N THR A 1116 4.40 14.43 18.13
CA THR A 1116 4.88 13.47 19.13
C THR A 1116 5.96 12.54 18.55
N PRO A 1117 6.78 11.86 19.39
CA PRO A 1117 7.91 11.06 18.89
C PRO A 1117 7.49 9.83 18.06
N CYS A 1118 6.26 9.31 18.22
CA CYS A 1118 5.80 8.12 17.51
C CYS A 1118 4.90 8.43 16.30
N GLU A 1119 4.69 9.71 15.97
CA GLU A 1119 3.96 10.11 14.77
C GLU A 1119 4.79 9.88 13.50
N ILE A 1120 4.18 9.26 12.47
CA ILE A 1120 4.82 9.09 11.15
C ILE A 1120 5.14 10.44 10.52
N LYS A 1121 4.26 11.45 10.74
CA LYS A 1121 4.47 12.82 10.25
C LYS A 1121 5.83 13.38 10.68
N PHE A 1122 6.25 13.13 11.92
CA PHE A 1122 7.57 13.51 12.43
C PHE A 1122 8.69 12.79 11.68
N ALA A 1123 8.58 11.47 11.56
CA ALA A 1123 9.59 10.65 10.90
C ALA A 1123 9.78 11.03 9.41
N VAL A 1124 8.69 11.31 8.69
CA VAL A 1124 8.70 11.81 7.31
C VAL A 1124 9.40 13.17 7.21
N GLN A 1125 9.24 14.05 8.20
CA GLN A 1125 9.93 15.35 8.22
C GLN A 1125 11.45 15.19 8.42
N VAL A 1126 11.88 14.28 9.31
CA VAL A 1126 13.30 13.94 9.49
C VAL A 1126 13.88 13.38 8.18
N GLU A 1127 13.16 12.46 7.52
CA GLU A 1127 13.59 11.92 6.23
C GLU A 1127 13.65 12.98 5.14
N SER A 1128 12.67 13.90 5.08
CA SER A 1128 12.67 15.00 4.12
C SER A 1128 13.97 15.81 4.22
N VAL A 1129 14.42 16.13 5.44
CA VAL A 1129 15.70 16.83 5.66
C VAL A 1129 16.88 15.97 5.20
N LEU A 1130 16.95 14.69 5.58
CA LEU A 1130 18.02 13.76 5.13
C LEU A 1130 18.05 13.57 3.61
N ASN A 1131 16.91 13.68 2.94
CA ASN A 1131 16.76 13.45 1.51
C ASN A 1131 17.33 14.58 0.64
N HIS A 1132 17.61 15.76 1.22
CA HIS A 1132 18.29 16.84 0.51
C HIS A 1132 19.72 16.46 0.14
N VAL A 1133 20.36 15.60 0.95
CA VAL A 1133 21.70 15.08 0.69
C VAL A 1133 21.65 14.15 -0.52
N PRO A 1134 22.28 14.48 -1.66
CA PRO A 1134 22.12 13.69 -2.88
C PRO A 1134 22.95 12.39 -2.87
N GLN A 1135 24.11 12.37 -2.21
CA GLN A 1135 25.00 11.21 -2.18
C GLN A 1135 24.54 10.20 -1.10
N PRO A 1136 24.18 8.96 -1.47
CA PRO A 1136 23.65 7.99 -0.51
C PRO A 1136 24.68 7.56 0.55
N GLU A 1137 25.95 7.40 0.18
CA GLU A 1137 27.02 7.07 1.13
C GLU A 1137 27.26 8.15 2.18
N TYR A 1138 27.14 9.43 1.80
CA TYR A 1138 27.26 10.57 2.71
C TYR A 1138 26.04 10.70 3.61
N ARG A 1139 24.83 10.49 3.06
CA ARG A 1139 23.59 10.43 3.84
C ARG A 1139 23.69 9.39 4.98
N GLN A 1140 24.30 8.23 4.73
CA GLN A 1140 24.49 7.24 5.80
C GLN A 1140 25.52 7.65 6.85
N LEU A 1141 26.60 8.34 6.49
CA LEU A 1141 27.51 8.90 7.50
C LEU A 1141 26.81 9.93 8.40
N LEU A 1142 25.89 10.73 7.86
CA LEU A 1142 25.07 11.65 8.64
C LEU A 1142 24.13 10.90 9.59
N VAL A 1143 23.50 9.80 9.15
CA VAL A 1143 22.69 8.93 10.01
C VAL A 1143 23.55 8.33 11.14
N GLU A 1144 24.74 7.83 10.83
CA GLU A 1144 25.72 7.35 11.84
C GLU A 1144 26.09 8.45 12.84
N ALA A 1145 26.33 9.68 12.37
CA ALA A 1145 26.66 10.83 13.22
C ALA A 1145 25.51 11.21 14.16
N ILE A 1146 24.27 11.25 13.64
CA ILE A 1146 23.06 11.53 14.44
C ILE A 1146 22.86 10.44 15.50
N LEU A 1147 23.15 9.18 15.19
CA LEU A 1147 23.09 8.09 16.16
C LEU A 1147 24.10 8.27 17.30
N VAL A 1148 25.30 8.75 17.00
CA VAL A 1148 26.30 9.08 18.04
C VAL A 1148 25.79 10.23 18.93
N LEU A 1149 25.14 11.25 18.35
CA LEU A 1149 24.52 12.34 19.12
C LEU A 1149 23.43 11.87 20.08
N THR A 1150 22.89 10.66 19.95
CA THR A 1150 21.89 10.14 20.90
C THR A 1150 22.45 9.99 22.31
N ILE A 1151 23.77 9.94 22.48
CA ILE A 1151 24.42 10.01 23.80
C ILE A 1151 23.99 11.29 24.54
N ILE A 1152 23.82 12.42 23.83
CA ILE A 1152 23.30 13.68 24.39
C ILE A 1152 21.89 13.51 24.96
N SER A 1153 21.04 12.74 24.28
CA SER A 1153 19.67 12.53 24.73
C SER A 1153 19.61 11.80 26.07
N ASP A 1154 20.65 11.03 26.42
CA ASP A 1154 20.79 10.35 27.70
C ASP A 1154 21.44 11.23 28.80
N MET A 1155 21.98 12.41 28.48
CA MET A 1155 22.61 13.31 29.47
C MET A 1155 21.60 14.14 30.26
N GLU A 1156 21.83 14.36 31.55
CA GLU A 1156 21.04 15.28 32.38
C GLU A 1156 21.44 16.74 32.13
N VAL A 1157 21.14 17.26 30.93
CA VAL A 1157 21.35 18.67 30.55
C VAL A 1157 20.04 19.24 30.02
N ASP A 1158 19.64 20.41 30.53
CA ASP A 1158 18.37 21.06 30.20
C ASP A 1158 18.32 21.57 28.75
N SER A 1159 19.43 22.13 28.24
CA SER A 1159 19.54 22.56 26.84
C SER A 1159 21.01 22.81 26.45
N ILE A 1160 21.32 22.55 25.17
CA ILE A 1160 22.59 22.87 24.50
C ILE A 1160 22.49 24.24 23.79
N GLY A 1161 21.28 24.77 23.58
CA GLY A 1161 21.05 26.15 23.14
C GLY A 1161 21.61 26.56 21.77
N SER A 1162 22.07 25.61 20.94
CA SER A 1162 22.60 25.89 19.59
C SER A 1162 21.98 24.99 18.52
N ILE A 1163 22.12 25.38 17.26
CA ILE A 1163 21.82 24.51 16.10
C ILE A 1163 23.05 23.62 15.90
N ILE A 1164 22.86 22.30 15.89
CA ILE A 1164 23.95 21.35 15.69
C ILE A 1164 24.11 21.11 14.18
N HIS A 1165 25.26 21.47 13.62
CA HIS A 1165 25.55 21.28 12.20
C HIS A 1165 26.18 19.91 11.95
N MET A 1166 25.39 18.98 11.41
CA MET A 1166 25.81 17.59 11.21
C MET A 1166 26.96 17.44 10.22
N ASP A 1167 26.98 18.25 9.16
CA ASP A 1167 28.05 18.23 8.16
C ASP A 1167 29.41 18.56 8.79
N GLN A 1168 29.45 19.53 9.71
CA GLN A 1168 30.68 19.91 10.41
C GLN A 1168 31.20 18.76 11.28
N VAL A 1169 30.31 18.02 11.94
CA VAL A 1169 30.67 16.84 12.73
C VAL A 1169 31.27 15.74 11.85
N VAL A 1170 30.64 15.44 10.70
CA VAL A 1170 31.15 14.41 9.76
C VAL A 1170 32.49 14.83 9.16
N HIS A 1171 32.64 16.11 8.78
CA HIS A 1171 33.91 16.64 8.28
C HIS A 1171 35.03 16.58 9.32
N LEU A 1172 34.74 16.95 10.58
CA LEU A 1172 35.70 16.86 11.67
C LEU A 1172 36.13 15.41 11.90
N ALA A 1173 35.20 14.45 11.88
CA ALA A 1173 35.50 13.03 11.99
C ALA A 1173 36.40 12.55 10.84
N ASN A 1174 36.10 12.96 9.61
CA ASN A 1174 36.90 12.66 8.44
C ASN A 1174 38.32 13.27 8.53
N ASP A 1175 38.46 14.48 9.04
CA ASP A 1175 39.78 15.12 9.21
C ASP A 1175 40.60 14.40 10.29
N LEU A 1176 39.99 13.98 11.40
CA LEU A 1176 40.64 13.14 12.41
C LEU A 1176 41.10 11.80 11.82
N PHE A 1177 40.24 11.14 11.04
CA PHE A 1177 40.58 9.90 10.33
C PHE A 1177 41.76 10.13 9.38
N HIS A 1178 41.70 11.18 8.56
CA HIS A 1178 42.73 11.52 7.59
C HIS A 1178 44.10 11.79 8.26
N GLN A 1179 44.10 12.50 9.40
CA GLN A 1179 45.30 12.75 10.19
C GLN A 1179 45.91 11.45 10.73
N ASP A 1180 45.09 10.57 11.31
CA ASP A 1180 45.53 9.29 11.86
C ASP A 1180 46.08 8.37 10.74
N GLN A 1181 45.40 8.28 9.58
CA GLN A 1181 45.88 7.49 8.44
C GLN A 1181 47.20 8.02 7.87
N LYS A 1182 47.35 9.35 7.79
CA LYS A 1182 48.61 9.98 7.37
C LYS A 1182 49.75 9.70 8.36
N ALA A 1183 49.47 9.71 9.66
CA ALA A 1183 50.43 9.36 10.69
C ALA A 1183 50.86 7.87 10.62
N LEU A 1184 49.99 7.00 10.13
CA LEU A 1184 50.26 5.58 9.89
C LEU A 1184 50.97 5.29 8.56
N GLY A 1185 51.27 6.32 7.76
CA GLY A 1185 52.04 6.20 6.52
C GLY A 1185 51.21 5.91 5.26
N ALA A 1186 49.90 6.18 5.26
CA ALA A 1186 49.08 6.09 4.05
C ALA A 1186 49.56 7.05 2.95
N THR A 1187 49.61 6.59 1.70
CA THR A 1187 49.98 7.42 0.54
C THR A 1187 48.83 8.34 0.12
N ASP A 1188 49.13 9.43 -0.59
CA ASP A 1188 48.12 10.42 -1.03
C ASP A 1188 47.00 9.81 -1.89
N PHE A 1189 47.29 8.69 -2.57
CA PHE A 1189 46.30 7.90 -3.31
C PHE A 1189 45.20 7.30 -2.40
N PHE A 1190 45.57 6.79 -1.22
CA PHE A 1190 44.61 6.23 -0.25
C PHE A 1190 43.83 7.30 0.50
N LEU A 1191 44.28 8.56 0.44
CA LEU A 1191 43.69 9.68 1.14
C LEU A 1191 42.87 10.61 0.22
N GLU A 1192 42.54 10.13 -0.98
CA GLU A 1192 41.74 10.85 -1.93
C GLU A 1192 40.35 11.20 -1.35
N ARG A 1193 39.95 12.44 -1.57
CA ARG A 1193 38.66 12.99 -1.13
C ARG A 1193 37.69 13.03 -2.28
N ASP A 1194 36.45 12.65 -2.03
CA ASP A 1194 35.36 12.85 -2.96
C ASP A 1194 35.16 14.35 -3.21
N ALA A 1195 35.15 14.77 -4.47
CA ALA A 1195 35.09 16.19 -4.80
C ALA A 1195 33.74 16.86 -4.50
N ALA A 1196 32.66 16.09 -4.30
CA ALA A 1196 31.34 16.65 -4.01
C ALA A 1196 31.15 16.87 -2.50
N THR A 1197 31.62 15.91 -1.69
CA THR A 1197 31.39 15.88 -0.24
C THR A 1197 32.63 16.20 0.58
N GLY A 1198 33.83 16.21 -0.02
CA GLY A 1198 35.10 16.45 0.68
C GLY A 1198 35.55 15.33 1.64
N ILE A 1199 34.81 14.21 1.69
CA ILE A 1199 35.08 13.06 2.54
C ILE A 1199 36.05 12.10 1.85
N CYS A 1200 36.96 11.49 2.61
CA CYS A 1200 37.92 10.52 2.11
C CYS A 1200 37.21 9.23 1.64
N ASN A 1201 37.56 8.74 0.45
CA ASN A 1201 36.99 7.51 -0.12
C ASN A 1201 37.17 6.29 0.80
N PHE A 1202 38.30 6.21 1.51
CA PHE A 1202 38.56 5.16 2.50
C PHE A 1202 37.72 5.28 3.76
N PHE A 1203 37.33 6.50 4.13
CA PHE A 1203 36.42 6.69 5.25
C PHE A 1203 35.03 6.13 4.93
N TYR A 1204 34.56 6.32 3.69
CA TYR A 1204 33.33 5.68 3.21
C TYR A 1204 33.40 4.14 3.18
N ASP A 1205 34.57 3.56 3.04
CA ASP A 1205 34.77 2.10 3.03
C ASP A 1205 35.24 1.54 4.39
N SER A 1206 35.36 2.39 5.41
CA SER A 1206 35.74 1.96 6.76
C SER A 1206 34.56 1.32 7.49
N ALA A 1207 34.80 0.22 8.20
CA ALA A 1207 33.77 -0.43 9.00
C ALA A 1207 33.18 0.53 10.06
N PRO A 1208 31.90 0.39 10.45
CA PRO A 1208 31.32 1.21 11.50
C PRO A 1208 32.03 1.07 12.85
N SER A 1209 32.42 -0.15 13.21
CA SER A 1209 33.07 -0.48 14.49
C SER A 1209 34.58 -0.72 14.34
N GLY A 1210 35.32 -0.52 15.43
CA GLY A 1210 36.77 -0.79 15.53
C GLY A 1210 37.58 0.47 15.83
N ALA A 1211 38.86 0.29 16.13
CA ALA A 1211 39.77 1.40 16.50
C ALA A 1211 39.88 2.46 15.41
N TYR A 1212 39.78 2.05 14.14
CA TYR A 1212 39.77 2.94 12.96
C TYR A 1212 38.39 3.02 12.28
N GLY A 1213 37.33 2.59 12.96
CA GLY A 1213 35.97 2.58 12.42
C GLY A 1213 35.31 3.96 12.43
N THR A 1214 34.32 4.19 11.57
CA THR A 1214 33.66 5.50 11.42
C THR A 1214 33.02 5.98 12.71
N MET A 1215 32.37 5.11 13.49
CA MET A 1215 31.70 5.48 14.75
C MET A 1215 32.68 6.00 15.80
N THR A 1216 33.94 5.52 15.82
CA THR A 1216 34.98 5.98 16.74
C THR A 1216 35.36 7.44 16.46
N TYR A 1217 35.57 7.76 15.17
CA TYR A 1217 35.89 9.12 14.74
C TYR A 1217 34.70 10.07 14.89
N LEU A 1218 33.49 9.61 14.58
CA LEU A 1218 32.27 10.38 14.81
C LEU A 1218 32.05 10.67 16.30
N SER A 1219 32.33 9.71 17.19
CA SER A 1219 32.26 9.92 18.65
C SER A 1219 33.25 10.97 19.13
N ARG A 1220 34.51 10.91 18.67
CA ARG A 1220 35.53 11.93 18.96
C ARG A 1220 35.10 13.31 18.43
N ALA A 1221 34.60 13.37 17.21
CA ALA A 1221 34.15 14.61 16.59
C ALA A 1221 32.97 15.23 17.35
N VAL A 1222 31.97 14.43 17.74
CA VAL A 1222 30.83 14.89 18.55
C VAL A 1222 31.30 15.45 19.89
N ALA A 1223 32.20 14.76 20.59
CA ALA A 1223 32.74 15.23 21.87
C ALA A 1223 33.45 16.58 21.73
N ILE A 1224 34.31 16.73 20.71
CA ILE A 1224 35.02 17.99 20.43
C ILE A 1224 34.03 19.09 20.05
N TYR A 1225 33.04 18.78 19.20
CA TYR A 1225 32.06 19.75 18.72
C TYR A 1225 31.20 20.35 19.85
N LEU A 1226 30.81 19.50 20.82
CA LEU A 1226 29.96 19.92 21.93
C LEU A 1226 30.72 20.55 23.09
N GLN A 1227 32.05 20.39 23.14
CA GLN A 1227 32.88 20.89 24.24
C GLN A 1227 32.73 22.40 24.46
N ASP A 1228 32.53 23.17 23.38
CA ASP A 1228 32.34 24.63 23.45
C ASP A 1228 30.87 25.04 23.74
N SER A 1229 29.91 24.11 23.60
CA SER A 1229 28.47 24.38 23.74
C SER A 1229 27.87 23.94 25.08
N LEU A 1230 28.57 23.11 25.84
CA LEU A 1230 28.12 22.64 27.16
C LEU A 1230 28.56 23.62 28.26
N PRO A 1231 27.71 23.91 29.26
CA PRO A 1231 28.14 24.71 30.41
C PRO A 1231 29.31 24.02 31.13
N ASN A 1232 30.33 24.80 31.54
CA ASN A 1232 31.59 24.36 32.18
C ASN A 1232 31.44 23.51 33.47
N THR A 1233 30.23 23.08 33.84
CA THR A 1233 29.90 22.35 35.07
C THR A 1233 29.70 20.84 34.89
N THR A 1234 29.66 20.29 33.68
CA THR A 1234 29.53 18.83 33.47
C THR A 1234 30.88 18.14 33.24
N CYS A 1235 31.52 17.71 34.33
CA CYS A 1235 32.79 16.95 34.34
C CYS A 1235 32.66 15.51 33.78
N LEU A 1236 31.45 15.02 33.49
CA LEU A 1236 31.19 13.63 33.06
C LEU A 1236 31.51 13.36 31.57
N MET A 1237 31.74 14.39 30.75
CA MET A 1237 32.05 14.24 29.31
C MET A 1237 33.53 14.44 28.93
N GLN A 1238 34.33 15.07 29.80
CA GLN A 1238 35.80 15.13 29.64
C GLN A 1238 36.42 13.84 30.12
#